data_AF-A0A8S1H3J7-F1
#
_entry.id   AF-A0A8S1H3J7-F1
#
_cell.length_a   1.000
_cell.length_b   1.000
_cell.length_c   1.000
_cell.angle_alpha   90.00
_cell.angle_beta   90.00
_cell.angle_gamma   90.00
#
_symmetry.space_group_name_H-M   'P 1'
#
loop_
_entity.id
_entity.type
_entity.pdbx_description
1 polymer ?
#
loop_
_entity_poly.entity_id
_entity_poly.type
_entity_poly.pdbx_seq_one_letter_code
_entity_poly.pdbx_strand_id
1 'polypeptide(L)'
;MVLLVFLIHLEYQNPERPPVQVGGPGAQWLVYGGRGGLGRPRPSNCRSSHSRAPSTRMAGPSKKSKPSWLLYGLLAIVLAVGICTAVVIYLTLIRPPNYGPDPQINSSSLFRPIPTTVTANQSSAETSTTSETTSSVPLTTLLTTTTSATTETSSAAPSTSTSPVEITLPVNIDSLLKEYSKNNEIIEKCSKIATKPVLCRPSNEPIRDLNASSFSPLHYTLNLTVRSVQPTFLEGDASIFAKTNFQGNLITLNAGRLRNVENVKIINCGNGETVCVTRVEHDSAQGTLSLLMEQTIESDAILRLDFNNFISADNTAHFYKQVAKWDRGMPTFLGTLFEETSAHQIFPCFDHPSQKATMSLCINHNPSFTVRSNADGLAEPSPGSTCFAKTVPITAQQFAFVAFDRAETMFYNRTTIDGAYIPDIEIVFSVNKNFKREKNEWIHAEASKVIALLTKWTGFSFPLNRLVLVSANIPPPGHSSLGVITLPGALVEHPSYTTTHVSLVKEIIGQWLEGVVTTVGGDDNCFEKALTTYLEWKVNEKLQLVKKSRKQEILNIRPLDLKAETKSPRILRTPSIPGGKCEVRYVEVFYALDSIFGDATVIGTLREILNKHAFSVATIADWEAAAVAASGRPEAGTLLAEWFSRKTRPVLRATVTGQAIEFEQLTSSLWTVPLEVASSSGTQLAVITERKQVLPFQSLDYVVVDPQRKSPAFVVYDADTYERLMHCFDDKGRCPSTEVGGVLTDLGAALLANHLPAPEPRDVPKWKALFTFMTRKKLVSGDAACCVQHAIRQMSDAQCTWVINDTCMLLDMNKALVSAA
;
A
#
# COMPACT_ATOMS: atom_id res chain seq x y z
N MET A 1 14.51 -7.92 -23.95
CA MET A 1 14.60 -6.83 -24.97
C MET A 1 13.37 -5.92 -24.96
N VAL A 2 12.13 -6.46 -25.05
CA VAL A 2 10.87 -5.66 -25.07
C VAL A 2 10.77 -4.60 -23.97
N LEU A 3 11.13 -4.92 -22.71
CA LEU A 3 11.11 -3.96 -21.59
C LEU A 3 11.95 -2.68 -21.84
N LEU A 4 13.06 -2.78 -22.57
CA LEU A 4 13.95 -1.64 -22.80
C LEU A 4 13.36 -0.64 -23.81
N VAL A 5 12.55 -1.13 -24.75
CA VAL A 5 11.85 -0.30 -25.75
C VAL A 5 10.71 0.48 -25.08
N PHE A 6 10.05 -0.11 -24.08
CA PHE A 6 8.95 0.53 -23.35
C PHE A 6 9.41 1.75 -22.54
N LEU A 7 10.57 1.68 -21.88
CA LEU A 7 11.14 2.80 -21.12
C LEU A 7 11.44 4.02 -22.01
N ILE A 8 12.03 3.80 -23.19
CA ILE A 8 12.35 4.87 -24.15
C ILE A 8 11.08 5.53 -24.72
N HIS A 9 9.95 4.81 -24.78
CA HIS A 9 8.70 5.36 -25.32
C HIS A 9 7.89 6.19 -24.31
N LEU A 10 8.12 6.01 -23.00
CA LEU A 10 7.45 6.80 -21.95
C LEU A 10 8.12 8.17 -21.71
N GLU A 11 9.40 8.31 -22.04
CA GLU A 11 10.17 9.54 -21.82
C GLU A 11 9.96 10.62 -22.92
N TYR A 12 9.11 10.34 -23.92
CA TYR A 12 8.93 11.17 -25.12
C TYR A 12 7.48 11.62 -25.39
N GLN A 13 6.67 11.85 -24.34
CA GLN A 13 5.38 12.54 -24.45
C GLN A 13 5.28 13.74 -23.50
N ASN A 14 5.82 14.88 -23.94
CA ASN A 14 5.58 16.19 -23.36
C ASN A 14 5.00 17.13 -24.45
N PRO A 15 3.71 17.53 -24.39
CA PRO A 15 3.04 18.19 -25.51
C PRO A 15 3.31 19.71 -25.53
N GLU A 16 4.42 20.12 -26.14
CA GLU A 16 4.57 21.52 -26.57
C GLU A 16 3.50 21.88 -27.62
N ARG A 17 2.84 23.02 -27.44
CA ARG A 17 1.75 23.47 -28.33
C ARG A 17 2.33 24.09 -29.61
N PRO A 18 1.86 23.71 -30.82
CA PRO A 18 2.18 24.45 -32.03
C PRO A 18 1.49 25.82 -32.03
N PRO A 19 2.13 26.89 -32.54
CA PRO A 19 1.51 28.20 -32.64
C PRO A 19 0.50 28.24 -33.78
N VAL A 20 -0.74 28.67 -33.48
CA VAL A 20 -1.77 28.90 -34.50
C VAL A 20 -1.50 30.23 -35.20
N GLN A 21 -1.24 30.22 -36.50
CA GLN A 21 -1.35 31.43 -37.31
C GLN A 21 -2.83 31.68 -37.65
N VAL A 22 -3.36 32.80 -37.17
CA VAL A 22 -4.62 33.37 -37.65
C VAL A 22 -4.27 34.61 -38.48
N GLY A 23 -4.77 34.68 -39.71
CA GLY A 23 -4.60 35.87 -40.55
C GLY A 23 -5.48 37.02 -40.07
N GLY A 24 -5.02 38.25 -40.27
CA GLY A 24 -5.90 39.43 -40.20
C GLY A 24 -6.98 39.41 -41.30
N PRO A 25 -7.97 40.32 -41.26
CA PRO A 25 -7.68 41.76 -41.22
C PRO A 25 -8.54 42.56 -40.22
N GLY A 26 -8.23 43.85 -40.02
CA GLY A 26 -9.20 44.80 -39.46
C GLY A 26 -8.64 45.91 -38.56
N ALA A 27 -8.28 47.04 -39.17
CA ALA A 27 -8.49 48.43 -38.71
C ALA A 27 -8.08 48.96 -37.30
N GLN A 28 -7.49 50.16 -37.36
CA GLN A 28 -7.71 51.34 -36.50
C GLN A 28 -7.14 51.45 -35.05
N TRP A 29 -6.07 52.25 -34.97
CA TRP A 29 -5.85 53.39 -34.05
C TRP A 29 -6.51 53.40 -32.65
N LEU A 30 -5.69 53.49 -31.59
CA LEU A 30 -5.52 54.76 -30.83
C LEU A 30 -4.34 54.71 -29.83
N VAL A 31 -4.00 55.88 -29.26
CA VAL A 31 -2.87 56.13 -28.34
C VAL A 31 -3.41 56.71 -27.02
N TYR A 32 -2.83 56.31 -25.88
CA TYR A 32 -2.69 57.00 -24.57
C TYR A 32 -2.40 55.93 -23.47
N GLY A 33 -1.71 56.17 -22.34
CA GLY A 33 -0.92 57.34 -21.91
C GLY A 33 -0.76 57.43 -20.38
N GLY A 34 0.48 57.57 -19.86
CA GLY A 34 0.82 57.69 -18.42
C GLY A 34 1.85 56.62 -17.99
N ARG A 35 2.99 56.88 -17.32
CA ARG A 35 3.34 57.70 -16.11
C ARG A 35 2.68 57.16 -14.84
N GLY A 36 3.39 56.86 -13.73
CA GLY A 36 4.83 56.86 -13.40
C GLY A 36 5.01 56.32 -11.95
N GLY A 37 6.18 56.23 -11.31
CA GLY A 37 7.57 56.54 -11.67
C GLY A 37 8.48 56.52 -10.40
N LEU A 38 9.80 56.71 -10.57
CA LEU A 38 10.84 56.87 -9.51
C LEU A 38 11.12 55.63 -8.61
N GLY A 39 12.37 55.33 -8.19
CA GLY A 39 13.66 56.00 -8.41
C GLY A 39 14.88 55.05 -8.24
N ARG A 40 16.11 55.60 -8.32
CA ARG A 40 17.40 54.89 -8.13
C ARG A 40 18.13 55.42 -6.89
N PRO A 41 19.22 54.76 -6.41
CA PRO A 41 20.57 55.17 -6.84
C PRO A 41 21.48 54.02 -7.38
N ARG A 42 22.70 54.38 -7.80
CA ARG A 42 23.87 53.50 -8.04
C ARG A 42 25.00 53.90 -7.05
N PRO A 43 26.05 53.07 -6.84
CA PRO A 43 27.28 53.12 -7.69
C PRO A 43 27.71 51.73 -8.18
N SER A 44 28.53 51.44 -9.21
CA SER A 44 29.48 52.17 -10.09
C SER A 44 30.94 52.32 -9.62
N ASN A 45 31.84 51.44 -10.13
CA ASN A 45 33.12 51.75 -10.84
C ASN A 45 33.87 50.43 -11.20
N CYS A 46 34.22 50.19 -12.48
CA CYS A 46 35.58 50.31 -13.09
C CYS A 46 36.52 49.11 -12.81
N ARG A 47 37.43 48.64 -13.69
CA ARG A 47 37.93 48.98 -15.07
C ARG A 47 38.64 47.68 -15.60
N SER A 48 39.09 47.47 -16.85
CA SER A 48 39.08 48.22 -18.13
C SER A 48 39.40 47.28 -19.34
N SER A 49 39.20 47.83 -20.55
CA SER A 49 39.78 47.58 -21.90
C SER A 49 41.02 46.66 -22.06
N HIS A 50 41.29 46.03 -23.22
CA HIS A 50 41.04 46.35 -24.66
C HIS A 50 40.80 45.05 -25.48
N SER A 51 40.30 44.96 -26.73
CA SER A 51 39.79 45.88 -27.79
C SER A 51 38.68 45.11 -28.59
N ARG A 52 38.22 45.34 -29.84
CA ARG A 52 38.54 46.22 -30.99
C ARG A 52 37.26 46.43 -31.86
N ALA A 53 37.37 47.03 -33.05
CA ALA A 53 36.25 47.36 -33.96
C ALA A 53 36.75 47.48 -35.43
N PRO A 54 35.91 47.70 -36.46
CA PRO A 54 34.48 47.37 -36.69
C PRO A 54 34.26 46.58 -38.02
N SER A 55 33.00 46.42 -38.49
CA SER A 55 32.65 45.71 -39.73
C SER A 55 31.76 46.53 -40.69
N THR A 56 32.03 46.50 -42.01
CA THR A 56 31.13 47.06 -43.05
C THR A 56 31.11 46.29 -44.39
N ARG A 57 29.92 45.77 -44.73
CA ARG A 57 29.28 45.56 -46.06
C ARG A 57 30.02 44.94 -47.28
N MET A 58 29.28 43.99 -47.89
CA MET A 58 28.89 43.87 -49.33
C MET A 58 29.54 42.82 -50.25
N ALA A 59 28.70 42.35 -51.20
CA ALA A 59 28.90 41.46 -52.35
C ALA A 59 29.18 39.96 -52.09
N GLY A 60 28.65 39.10 -52.99
CA GLY A 60 28.93 37.65 -53.08
C GLY A 60 30.02 37.34 -54.13
N PRO A 61 30.20 36.08 -54.60
CA PRO A 61 29.10 35.23 -55.11
C PRO A 61 29.30 33.69 -54.96
N SER A 62 28.57 32.93 -55.79
CA SER A 62 28.75 31.51 -56.19
C SER A 62 28.10 30.40 -55.34
N LYS A 63 27.54 29.40 -56.05
CA LYS A 63 27.00 28.16 -55.49
C LYS A 63 28.09 27.09 -55.46
N LYS A 64 28.15 26.29 -54.40
CA LYS A 64 28.73 24.93 -54.42
C LYS A 64 27.70 23.93 -53.90
N SER A 65 27.72 22.71 -54.45
CA SER A 65 26.81 21.63 -54.06
C SER A 65 27.15 21.09 -52.66
N LYS A 66 26.11 20.63 -51.94
CA LYS A 66 26.26 19.86 -50.70
C LYS A 66 26.20 18.36 -51.00
N PRO A 67 26.96 17.49 -50.29
CA PRO A 67 26.90 16.05 -50.48
C PRO A 67 25.59 15.46 -49.96
N SER A 68 25.20 14.29 -50.48
CA SER A 68 23.94 13.61 -50.12
C SER A 68 24.03 12.89 -48.78
N TRP A 69 23.22 13.32 -47.81
CA TRP A 69 23.13 12.70 -46.48
C TRP A 69 22.59 11.26 -46.51
N LEU A 70 21.83 10.91 -47.57
CA LEU A 70 21.29 9.56 -47.77
C LEU A 70 22.38 8.49 -47.88
N LEU A 71 23.55 8.83 -48.43
CA LEU A 71 24.64 7.88 -48.63
C LEU A 71 25.26 7.44 -47.28
N TYR A 72 25.42 8.37 -46.34
CA TYR A 72 25.91 8.08 -44.99
C TYR A 72 24.88 7.31 -44.15
N GLY A 73 23.59 7.62 -44.31
CA GLY A 73 22.51 6.87 -43.66
C GLY A 73 22.47 5.40 -44.11
N LEU A 74 22.59 5.15 -45.42
CA LEU A 74 22.68 3.80 -45.98
C LEU A 74 23.93 3.04 -45.47
N LEU A 75 25.08 3.69 -45.42
CA LEU A 75 26.32 3.07 -44.92
C LEU A 75 26.20 2.64 -43.46
N ALA A 76 25.58 3.46 -42.61
CA ALA A 76 25.35 3.16 -41.20
C ALA A 76 24.39 1.97 -40.99
N ILE A 77 23.34 1.86 -41.82
CA ILE A 77 22.40 0.73 -41.78
C ILE A 77 23.11 -0.58 -42.18
N VAL A 78 23.92 -0.57 -43.25
CA VAL A 78 24.68 -1.75 -43.68
C VAL A 78 25.67 -2.22 -42.60
N LEU A 79 26.36 -1.29 -41.93
CA LEU A 79 27.23 -1.58 -40.80
C LEU A 79 26.47 -2.21 -39.61
N ALA A 80 25.31 -1.65 -39.24
CA ALA A 80 24.49 -2.19 -38.16
C ALA A 80 24.00 -3.61 -38.45
N VAL A 81 23.55 -3.89 -39.68
CA VAL A 81 23.13 -5.24 -40.11
C VAL A 81 24.30 -6.21 -40.07
N GLY A 82 25.49 -5.82 -40.54
CA GLY A 82 26.69 -6.66 -40.51
C GLY A 82 27.18 -7.02 -39.10
N ILE A 83 27.04 -6.10 -38.15
CA ILE A 83 27.34 -6.36 -36.73
C ILE A 83 26.32 -7.34 -36.13
N CYS A 84 25.02 -7.15 -36.41
CA CYS A 84 23.98 -8.06 -35.93
C CYS A 84 24.14 -9.48 -36.47
N THR A 85 24.46 -9.67 -37.76
CA THR A 85 24.68 -11.02 -38.32
C THR A 85 25.93 -11.68 -37.75
N ALA A 86 27.02 -10.94 -37.54
CA ALA A 86 28.22 -11.45 -36.88
C ALA A 86 27.95 -11.93 -35.44
N VAL A 87 27.16 -11.19 -34.66
CA VAL A 87 26.75 -11.59 -33.30
C VAL A 87 25.88 -12.85 -33.31
N VAL A 88 24.93 -12.96 -34.25
CA VAL A 88 24.11 -14.17 -34.40
C VAL A 88 24.97 -15.39 -34.76
N ILE A 89 25.92 -15.24 -35.69
CA ILE A 89 26.86 -16.30 -36.08
C ILE A 89 27.73 -16.74 -34.89
N TYR A 90 28.26 -15.80 -34.11
CA TYR A 90 29.05 -16.11 -32.92
C TYR A 90 28.24 -16.89 -31.87
N LEU A 91 26.97 -16.53 -31.66
CA LEU A 91 26.10 -17.17 -30.69
C LEU A 91 25.57 -18.55 -31.14
N THR A 92 25.46 -18.82 -32.44
CA THR A 92 24.88 -20.08 -32.95
C THR A 92 25.91 -21.11 -33.44
N LEU A 93 27.11 -20.69 -33.87
CA LEU A 93 28.10 -21.58 -34.49
C LEU A 93 29.43 -21.74 -33.73
N ILE A 94 29.74 -20.84 -32.78
CA ILE A 94 31.08 -20.80 -32.14
C ILE A 94 31.04 -21.22 -30.66
N ARG A 95 29.86 -21.29 -30.02
CA ARG A 95 29.72 -21.58 -28.59
C ARG A 95 29.10 -22.97 -28.33
N PRO A 96 29.87 -23.98 -27.86
CA PRO A 96 29.32 -25.28 -27.50
C PRO A 96 28.43 -25.19 -26.23
N PRO A 97 27.39 -26.04 -26.11
CA PRO A 97 26.46 -25.99 -24.99
C PRO A 97 26.99 -26.73 -23.75
N ASN A 98 27.38 -25.99 -22.72
CA ASN A 98 27.60 -26.55 -21.38
C ASN A 98 26.25 -26.77 -20.68
N TYR A 99 25.66 -27.96 -20.86
CA TYR A 99 24.64 -28.49 -19.95
C TYR A 99 25.26 -29.62 -19.11
N GLY A 100 25.34 -29.41 -17.79
CA GLY A 100 25.44 -30.51 -16.84
C GLY A 100 24.08 -31.19 -16.67
N PRO A 101 24.03 -32.48 -16.29
CA PRO A 101 22.77 -33.20 -16.15
C PRO A 101 22.07 -32.89 -14.82
N ASP A 102 20.89 -32.24 -14.88
CA ASP A 102 19.93 -32.23 -13.78
C ASP A 102 19.08 -33.53 -13.77
N PRO A 103 18.54 -33.98 -12.61
CA PRO A 103 17.92 -35.29 -12.49
C PRO A 103 16.56 -35.40 -13.21
N GLN A 104 16.35 -36.50 -13.93
CA GLN A 104 15.06 -36.81 -14.55
C GLN A 104 14.04 -37.30 -13.52
N ILE A 105 13.01 -36.49 -13.26
CA ILE A 105 11.81 -36.92 -12.52
C ILE A 105 10.76 -37.36 -13.55
N ASN A 106 10.61 -38.67 -13.73
CA ASN A 106 9.62 -39.25 -14.65
C ASN A 106 8.20 -39.16 -14.09
N SER A 107 7.38 -38.27 -14.64
CA SER A 107 5.95 -38.11 -14.30
C SER A 107 5.08 -39.13 -15.05
N SER A 108 5.19 -40.43 -14.74
CA SER A 108 4.50 -41.48 -15.52
C SER A 108 4.07 -42.75 -14.76
N SER A 109 3.78 -42.68 -13.46
CA SER A 109 2.90 -43.68 -12.80
C SER A 109 2.28 -43.15 -11.50
N LEU A 110 0.98 -43.42 -11.32
CA LEU A 110 0.19 -43.57 -10.06
C LEU A 110 -1.30 -43.21 -10.29
N PHE A 111 -2.05 -44.07 -10.98
CA PHE A 111 -3.51 -44.15 -10.82
C PHE A 111 -4.07 -45.49 -11.36
N ARG A 112 -4.20 -46.49 -10.48
CA ARG A 112 -5.27 -47.51 -10.57
C ARG A 112 -5.52 -48.09 -9.16
N PRO A 113 -6.78 -48.46 -8.80
CA PRO A 113 -7.16 -48.77 -7.41
C PRO A 113 -7.37 -50.29 -7.20
N ILE A 114 -8.45 -50.65 -6.48
CA ILE A 114 -8.91 -52.01 -6.10
C ILE A 114 -8.01 -52.70 -5.03
N PRO A 115 -8.47 -53.74 -4.28
CA PRO A 115 -8.91 -53.52 -2.89
C PRO A 115 -8.28 -54.49 -1.86
N THR A 116 -8.68 -54.41 -0.59
CA THR A 116 -8.80 -55.63 0.26
C THR A 116 -9.70 -55.44 1.48
N THR A 117 -10.32 -56.54 1.93
CA THR A 117 -11.15 -56.67 3.13
C THR A 117 -10.70 -57.90 3.93
N VAL A 118 -10.71 -57.81 5.27
CA VAL A 118 -10.60 -58.95 6.23
C VAL A 118 -9.21 -59.63 6.22
N THR A 119 -8.53 -59.89 7.35
CA THR A 119 -8.85 -60.94 8.35
C THR A 119 -8.11 -60.67 9.68
N ALA A 120 -8.56 -61.26 10.80
CA ALA A 120 -7.97 -61.13 12.13
C ALA A 120 -7.36 -62.45 12.66
N ASN A 121 -6.36 -62.35 13.55
CA ASN A 121 -5.83 -63.32 14.55
C ASN A 121 -4.34 -63.03 14.83
N GLN A 122 -3.69 -63.36 15.96
CA GLN A 122 -4.07 -63.57 17.38
C GLN A 122 -2.76 -63.81 18.19
N SER A 123 -2.72 -63.48 19.49
CA SER A 123 -1.68 -63.90 20.47
C SER A 123 -0.22 -63.40 20.26
N SER A 124 0.69 -63.38 21.26
CA SER A 124 0.62 -63.83 22.68
C SER A 124 1.69 -63.15 23.57
N ALA A 125 1.34 -62.82 24.84
CA ALA A 125 2.23 -62.70 26.03
C ALA A 125 3.35 -61.59 26.00
N GLU A 126 3.89 -60.99 27.07
CA GLU A 126 3.67 -60.95 28.54
C GLU A 126 4.55 -59.80 29.16
N THR A 127 4.57 -59.36 30.44
CA THR A 127 3.85 -59.67 31.71
C THR A 127 3.60 -58.35 32.54
N SER A 128 3.70 -58.41 33.88
CA SER A 128 3.54 -57.41 34.97
C SER A 128 4.74 -56.45 35.18
N THR A 129 4.71 -55.34 35.95
CA THR A 129 4.05 -55.08 37.27
C THR A 129 3.60 -53.62 37.55
N THR A 130 2.36 -53.56 38.06
CA THR A 130 1.69 -52.65 39.03
C THR A 130 2.44 -51.58 39.87
N SER A 131 1.76 -50.44 40.07
CA SER A 131 1.54 -49.75 41.38
C SER A 131 0.30 -48.83 41.29
N GLU A 132 -0.45 -48.61 42.38
CA GLU A 132 -1.79 -47.96 42.38
C GLU A 132 -1.96 -46.83 43.42
N THR A 133 -2.95 -45.94 43.20
CA THR A 133 -3.96 -45.38 44.15
C THR A 133 -4.79 -44.32 43.39
N THR A 134 -6.09 -44.51 43.07
CA THR A 134 -7.32 -44.27 43.89
C THR A 134 -7.39 -42.86 44.53
N SER A 135 -8.49 -42.11 44.60
CA SER A 135 -9.95 -42.40 44.71
C SER A 135 -10.75 -41.08 44.43
N SER A 136 -12.02 -40.98 43.98
CA SER A 136 -13.02 -41.88 43.35
C SER A 136 -14.16 -41.01 42.72
N VAL A 137 -15.47 -41.31 42.91
CA VAL A 137 -16.65 -40.56 42.38
C VAL A 137 -17.81 -40.62 43.41
N PRO A 138 -18.89 -39.80 43.29
CA PRO A 138 -20.14 -40.39 42.79
C PRO A 138 -21.00 -39.48 41.89
N LEU A 139 -22.04 -40.08 41.29
CA LEU A 139 -22.99 -39.52 40.31
C LEU A 139 -24.39 -39.33 40.93
N THR A 140 -25.26 -38.46 40.39
CA THR A 140 -26.69 -38.39 40.78
C THR A 140 -27.62 -38.03 39.62
N THR A 141 -28.13 -39.09 38.96
CA THR A 141 -29.55 -39.32 38.56
C THR A 141 -30.49 -38.11 38.38
N LEU A 142 -30.98 -37.83 37.16
CA LEU A 142 -32.17 -38.40 36.46
C LEU A 142 -33.50 -37.66 36.72
N LEU A 143 -34.21 -37.33 35.63
CA LEU A 143 -35.64 -37.65 35.47
C LEU A 143 -36.12 -37.42 34.03
N THR A 144 -37.02 -38.28 33.56
CA THR A 144 -37.71 -38.20 32.25
C THR A 144 -39.22 -38.23 32.46
N THR A 145 -39.97 -37.59 31.57
CA THR A 145 -41.43 -37.72 31.47
C THR A 145 -41.84 -37.90 30.02
N THR A 146 -42.49 -39.03 29.73
CA THR A 146 -43.05 -39.39 28.42
C THR A 146 -44.56 -39.19 28.39
N THR A 147 -45.11 -38.88 27.21
CA THR A 147 -46.54 -39.09 26.95
C THR A 147 -46.76 -39.60 25.52
N SER A 148 -47.59 -40.64 25.42
CA SER A 148 -48.06 -41.31 24.21
C SER A 148 -49.23 -40.53 23.56
N ALA A 149 -49.79 -40.89 22.39
CA ALA A 149 -49.31 -41.50 21.14
C ALA A 149 -50.53 -41.65 20.21
N THR A 150 -50.34 -41.63 18.88
CA THR A 150 -51.24 -42.30 17.92
C THR A 150 -50.55 -42.54 16.58
N THR A 151 -50.98 -43.55 15.84
CA THR A 151 -50.38 -43.99 14.58
C THR A 151 -51.47 -44.11 13.51
N GLU A 152 -51.29 -43.49 12.35
CA GLU A 152 -51.95 -43.90 11.10
C GLU A 152 -50.93 -43.93 9.95
N THR A 153 -51.19 -44.80 8.97
CA THR A 153 -50.18 -45.25 8.00
C THR A 153 -50.62 -44.91 6.58
N SER A 154 -49.77 -44.25 5.79
CA SER A 154 -49.94 -44.18 4.34
C SER A 154 -48.59 -44.10 3.62
N SER A 155 -48.58 -44.54 2.36
CA SER A 155 -47.38 -44.79 1.56
C SER A 155 -47.01 -43.62 0.65
N ALA A 156 -45.77 -43.16 0.73
CA ALA A 156 -45.07 -42.46 -0.34
C ALA A 156 -43.54 -42.64 -0.18
N ALA A 157 -42.82 -42.81 -1.29
CA ALA A 157 -41.36 -42.97 -1.26
C ALA A 157 -40.67 -41.60 -1.07
N PRO A 158 -39.66 -41.47 -0.19
CA PRO A 158 -38.92 -40.23 -0.02
C PRO A 158 -37.95 -40.01 -1.19
N SER A 159 -38.28 -39.08 -2.08
CA SER A 159 -37.29 -38.46 -2.95
C SER A 159 -36.27 -37.70 -2.10
N THR A 160 -34.98 -38.00 -2.25
CA THR A 160 -33.91 -37.36 -1.49
C THR A 160 -33.64 -35.94 -2.01
N SER A 161 -34.51 -34.99 -1.66
CA SER A 161 -34.22 -33.56 -1.75
C SER A 161 -33.21 -33.20 -0.68
N THR A 162 -31.92 -33.18 -1.02
CA THR A 162 -30.88 -32.57 -0.19
C THR A 162 -31.13 -31.07 -0.14
N SER A 163 -31.80 -30.60 0.92
CA SER A 163 -31.86 -29.18 1.25
C SER A 163 -30.43 -28.63 1.35
N PRO A 164 -30.11 -27.48 0.74
CA PRO A 164 -28.80 -26.88 0.86
C PRO A 164 -28.55 -26.53 2.34
N VAL A 165 -27.34 -26.79 2.83
CA VAL A 165 -26.90 -26.30 4.14
C VAL A 165 -26.85 -24.78 4.07
N GLU A 166 -27.65 -24.10 4.87
CA GLU A 166 -27.76 -22.64 4.85
C GLU A 166 -26.52 -22.01 5.49
N ILE A 167 -25.52 -21.70 4.66
CA ILE A 167 -24.30 -20.98 5.07
C ILE A 167 -24.67 -19.51 5.32
N THR A 168 -25.05 -19.23 6.57
CA THR A 168 -25.29 -17.90 7.12
C THR A 168 -24.00 -17.09 7.23
N LEU A 169 -24.11 -15.75 7.17
CA LEU A 169 -22.98 -14.85 7.40
C LEU A 169 -22.53 -14.96 8.87
N PRO A 170 -21.25 -15.29 9.17
CA PRO A 170 -20.78 -15.47 10.54
C PRO A 170 -20.56 -14.15 11.29
N VAL A 171 -20.36 -13.03 10.58
CA VAL A 171 -20.29 -11.69 11.18
C VAL A 171 -21.70 -11.14 11.30
N ASN A 172 -22.17 -10.93 12.53
CA ASN A 172 -23.44 -10.24 12.78
C ASN A 172 -23.26 -8.72 12.58
N ILE A 173 -23.37 -8.28 11.32
CA ILE A 173 -23.20 -6.89 10.90
C ILE A 173 -24.16 -5.97 11.66
N ASP A 174 -25.43 -6.35 11.80
CA ASP A 174 -26.45 -5.56 12.51
C ASP A 174 -26.06 -5.27 13.97
N SER A 175 -25.36 -6.21 14.62
CA SER A 175 -24.88 -6.03 15.99
C SER A 175 -23.73 -5.03 16.12
N LEU A 176 -22.90 -4.89 15.08
CA LEU A 176 -21.82 -3.91 14.98
C LEU A 176 -22.37 -2.54 14.55
N LEU A 177 -23.35 -2.51 13.64
CA LEU A 177 -23.94 -1.28 13.09
C LEU A 177 -25.08 -0.69 13.93
N LYS A 178 -25.31 -1.17 15.16
CA LYS A 178 -26.39 -0.71 16.06
C LYS A 178 -26.50 0.82 16.20
N GLU A 179 -25.39 1.54 16.14
CA GLU A 179 -25.40 3.01 16.22
C GLU A 179 -25.83 3.67 14.91
N TYR A 180 -25.29 3.24 13.76
CA TYR A 180 -25.77 3.65 12.43
C TYR A 180 -27.27 3.34 12.25
N SER A 181 -27.75 2.22 12.80
CA SER A 181 -29.17 1.83 12.77
C SER A 181 -30.10 2.78 13.52
N LYS A 182 -29.63 3.56 14.51
CA LYS A 182 -30.44 4.64 15.13
C LYS A 182 -30.68 5.79 14.15
N ASN A 183 -29.65 6.14 13.37
CA ASN A 183 -29.72 7.24 12.42
C ASN A 183 -30.55 6.90 11.18
N ASN A 184 -30.66 5.62 10.81
CA ASN A 184 -31.47 5.16 9.66
C ASN A 184 -32.92 5.67 9.71
N GLU A 185 -33.58 5.67 10.87
CA GLU A 185 -34.97 6.14 10.98
C GLU A 185 -35.09 7.64 10.68
N ILE A 186 -34.13 8.45 11.14
CA ILE A 186 -34.06 9.89 10.86
C ILE A 186 -33.79 10.13 9.37
N ILE A 187 -32.88 9.37 8.77
CA ILE A 187 -32.55 9.43 7.34
C ILE A 187 -33.77 9.07 6.49
N GLU A 188 -34.50 8.01 6.84
CA GLU A 188 -35.69 7.56 6.10
C GLU A 188 -36.94 8.44 6.30
N LYS A 189 -37.02 9.18 7.40
CA LYS A 189 -38.00 10.26 7.57
C LYS A 189 -37.59 11.48 6.76
N CYS A 190 -36.33 11.89 6.86
CA CYS A 190 -35.80 13.08 6.22
C CYS A 190 -35.74 12.96 4.69
N SER A 191 -35.44 11.79 4.11
CA SER A 191 -35.41 11.58 2.66
C SER A 191 -36.76 11.84 1.98
N LYS A 192 -37.86 11.65 2.71
CA LYS A 192 -39.25 11.87 2.23
C LYS A 192 -39.68 13.34 2.27
N ILE A 193 -38.86 14.23 2.82
CA ILE A 193 -39.17 15.67 2.92
C ILE A 193 -38.89 16.37 1.58
N ALA A 194 -39.89 17.07 1.04
CA ALA A 194 -39.75 17.86 -0.18
C ALA A 194 -39.05 19.20 0.12
N THR A 195 -38.03 19.54 -0.69
CA THR A 195 -37.37 20.86 -0.60
C THR A 195 -38.30 21.97 -1.06
N LYS A 196 -38.39 23.05 -0.28
CA LYS A 196 -39.21 24.22 -0.60
C LYS A 196 -38.31 25.36 -1.10
N PRO A 197 -38.75 26.21 -2.05
CA PRO A 197 -38.04 27.44 -2.35
C PRO A 197 -38.12 28.39 -1.14
N VAL A 198 -36.96 28.90 -0.70
CA VAL A 198 -36.83 29.87 0.40
C VAL A 198 -36.22 31.15 -0.14
N LEU A 199 -36.78 32.31 0.21
CA LEU A 199 -36.23 33.61 -0.17
C LEU A 199 -35.21 34.05 0.87
N CYS A 200 -33.93 33.92 0.51
CA CYS A 200 -32.79 34.23 1.36
C CYS A 200 -32.49 35.73 1.51
N ARG A 201 -31.95 36.10 2.68
CA ARG A 201 -31.32 37.41 2.93
C ARG A 201 -29.82 37.23 3.12
N PRO A 202 -28.97 38.21 2.74
CA PRO A 202 -27.53 38.14 3.04
C PRO A 202 -27.30 38.04 4.55
N SER A 203 -26.51 37.06 5.00
CA SER A 203 -26.11 36.99 6.41
C SER A 203 -25.13 38.12 6.74
N ASN A 204 -25.30 38.70 7.94
CA ASN A 204 -24.35 39.64 8.54
C ASN A 204 -23.58 39.01 9.71
N GLU A 205 -23.74 37.70 9.94
CA GLU A 205 -22.99 36.98 10.97
C GLU A 205 -21.52 36.80 10.58
N PRO A 206 -20.58 36.73 11.54
CA PRO A 206 -19.20 36.38 11.25
C PRO A 206 -19.14 34.94 10.68
N ILE A 207 -18.36 34.76 9.61
CA ILE A 207 -18.24 33.46 8.95
C ILE A 207 -17.55 32.45 9.88
N ARG A 208 -18.19 31.29 10.06
CA ARG A 208 -17.70 30.11 10.78
C ARG A 208 -17.73 28.93 9.83
N ASP A 209 -16.56 28.55 9.34
CA ASP A 209 -16.38 27.45 8.39
C ASP A 209 -16.54 26.08 9.08
N LEU A 210 -17.48 25.29 8.56
CA LEU A 210 -17.67 23.87 8.83
C LEU A 210 -17.03 23.12 7.67
N ASN A 211 -15.73 22.87 7.81
CA ASN A 211 -14.95 22.04 6.90
C ASN A 211 -15.32 20.55 7.01
N ALA A 212 -14.68 19.69 6.21
CA ALA A 212 -14.96 18.25 6.19
C ALA A 212 -14.93 17.60 7.60
N SER A 213 -13.92 17.86 8.44
CA SER A 213 -13.84 17.27 9.80
C SER A 213 -14.88 17.82 10.78
N SER A 214 -15.58 18.90 10.43
CA SER A 214 -16.75 19.40 11.18
C SER A 214 -18.02 18.58 10.93
N PHE A 215 -17.97 17.54 10.08
CA PHE A 215 -19.09 16.65 9.77
C PHE A 215 -18.80 15.17 10.01
N SER A 216 -19.80 14.48 10.56
CA SER A 216 -19.89 13.02 10.55
C SER A 216 -20.95 12.60 9.52
N PRO A 217 -20.59 12.19 8.29
CA PRO A 217 -21.55 11.73 7.31
C PRO A 217 -22.16 10.39 7.75
N LEU A 218 -23.44 10.20 7.42
CA LEU A 218 -24.26 9.07 7.89
C LEU A 218 -24.71 8.19 6.72
N HIS A 219 -25.18 8.84 5.65
CA HIS A 219 -25.65 8.17 4.45
C HIS A 219 -25.43 9.01 3.19
N TYR A 220 -25.15 8.36 2.07
CA TYR A 220 -25.15 8.90 0.73
C TYR A 220 -26.17 8.14 -0.13
N THR A 221 -27.01 8.86 -0.86
CA THR A 221 -27.84 8.30 -1.93
C THR A 221 -27.34 8.85 -3.27
N LEU A 222 -26.87 7.99 -4.17
CA LEU A 222 -26.34 8.36 -5.49
C LEU A 222 -27.17 7.73 -6.62
N ASN A 223 -27.71 8.58 -7.49
CA ASN A 223 -28.33 8.17 -8.75
C ASN A 223 -27.43 8.63 -9.90
N LEU A 224 -26.69 7.72 -10.52
CA LEU A 224 -25.75 8.03 -11.61
C LEU A 224 -26.32 7.57 -12.96
N THR A 225 -25.98 8.28 -14.04
CA THR A 225 -26.37 7.93 -15.42
C THR A 225 -25.15 7.91 -16.33
N VAL A 226 -24.81 6.73 -16.84
CA VAL A 226 -23.71 6.53 -17.81
C VAL A 226 -24.17 6.97 -19.19
N ARG A 227 -23.94 8.24 -19.56
CA ARG A 227 -24.27 8.77 -20.90
C ARG A 227 -23.28 8.29 -21.96
N SER A 228 -22.00 8.22 -21.63
CA SER A 228 -20.98 7.63 -22.51
C SER A 228 -19.75 7.15 -21.73
N VAL A 229 -19.11 6.10 -22.25
CA VAL A 229 -17.82 5.58 -21.77
C VAL A 229 -16.65 6.32 -22.45
N GLN A 230 -16.85 6.84 -23.66
CA GLN A 230 -15.80 7.49 -24.46
C GLN A 230 -16.38 8.64 -25.32
N PRO A 231 -16.13 9.93 -24.98
CA PRO A 231 -15.53 10.40 -23.72
C PRO A 231 -16.35 9.95 -22.51
N THR A 232 -15.72 9.88 -21.33
CA THR A 232 -16.41 9.44 -20.11
C THR A 232 -17.29 10.58 -19.61
N PHE A 233 -18.59 10.35 -19.54
CA PHE A 233 -19.57 11.36 -19.17
C PHE A 233 -20.65 10.72 -18.29
N LEU A 234 -20.68 11.12 -17.02
CA LEU A 234 -21.73 10.80 -16.07
C LEU A 234 -22.55 12.06 -15.75
N GLU A 235 -23.85 11.89 -15.67
CA GLU A 235 -24.76 12.79 -14.97
C GLU A 235 -25.22 12.13 -13.67
N GLY A 236 -25.63 12.90 -12.67
CA GLY A 236 -26.25 12.32 -11.49
C GLY A 236 -26.93 13.29 -10.54
N ASP A 237 -27.61 12.68 -9.56
CA ASP A 237 -28.18 13.33 -8.39
C ASP A 237 -27.58 12.69 -7.12
N ALA A 238 -27.31 13.50 -6.10
CA ALA A 238 -26.71 13.06 -4.83
C ALA A 238 -27.44 13.70 -3.65
N SER A 239 -27.93 12.87 -2.71
CA SER A 239 -28.36 13.33 -1.38
C SER A 239 -27.35 12.88 -0.33
N ILE A 240 -26.71 13.83 0.35
CA ILE A 240 -25.76 13.59 1.44
C ILE A 240 -26.47 13.85 2.77
N PHE A 241 -26.47 12.86 3.67
CA PHE A 241 -26.95 13.00 5.04
C PHE A 241 -25.75 13.06 5.99
N ALA A 242 -25.58 14.16 6.72
CA ALA A 242 -24.46 14.36 7.64
C ALA A 242 -24.88 15.08 8.92
N LYS A 243 -24.23 14.73 10.04
CA LYS A 243 -24.38 15.38 11.34
C LYS A 243 -23.29 16.45 11.51
N THR A 244 -23.65 17.64 11.98
CA THR A 244 -22.68 18.67 12.39
C THR A 244 -22.02 18.30 13.73
N ASN A 245 -20.71 18.44 13.81
CA ASN A 245 -19.93 18.26 15.04
C ASN A 245 -19.67 19.60 15.76
N PHE A 246 -19.79 20.73 15.04
CA PHE A 246 -19.63 22.09 15.55
C PHE A 246 -20.70 23.01 14.96
N GLN A 247 -20.96 24.15 15.62
CA GLN A 247 -21.88 25.17 15.11
C GLN A 247 -21.20 26.11 14.10
N GLY A 248 -21.87 26.47 13.01
CA GLY A 248 -21.33 27.37 11.98
C GLY A 248 -22.31 27.70 10.85
N ASN A 249 -21.95 28.67 10.00
CA ASN A 249 -22.81 29.23 8.95
C ASN A 249 -22.26 29.05 7.52
N LEU A 250 -21.05 28.50 7.36
CA LEU A 250 -20.48 28.12 6.07
C LEU A 250 -20.23 26.61 6.06
N ILE A 251 -20.72 25.88 5.07
CA ILE A 251 -20.39 24.46 4.86
C ILE A 251 -19.39 24.34 3.71
N THR A 252 -18.25 23.71 3.96
CA THR A 252 -17.21 23.45 2.95
C THR A 252 -17.06 21.95 2.74
N LEU A 253 -17.45 21.48 1.55
CA LEU A 253 -17.30 20.09 1.11
C LEU A 253 -16.45 19.99 -0.16
N ASN A 254 -16.09 18.77 -0.56
CA ASN A 254 -15.27 18.53 -1.75
C ASN A 254 -16.15 18.39 -3.00
N ALA A 255 -15.80 19.11 -4.06
CA ALA A 255 -16.39 18.97 -5.39
C ALA A 255 -15.34 19.34 -6.45
N GLY A 256 -14.96 18.37 -7.28
CA GLY A 256 -13.87 18.48 -8.24
C GLY A 256 -14.24 19.30 -9.48
N ARG A 257 -13.84 18.84 -10.67
CA ARG A 257 -14.23 19.50 -11.94
C ARG A 257 -15.64 19.16 -12.40
N LEU A 258 -16.55 19.06 -11.43
CA LEU A 258 -17.97 18.83 -11.64
C LEU A 258 -18.65 20.08 -12.20
N ARG A 259 -19.73 19.89 -12.96
CA ARG A 259 -20.58 20.99 -13.45
C ARG A 259 -21.95 20.91 -12.78
N ASN A 260 -22.67 22.03 -12.72
CA ASN A 260 -24.01 22.19 -12.14
C ASN A 260 -24.14 21.93 -10.63
N VAL A 261 -23.04 21.76 -9.89
CA VAL A 261 -23.06 21.50 -8.43
C VAL A 261 -23.59 22.68 -7.59
N GLU A 262 -23.72 23.87 -8.20
CA GLU A 262 -24.26 25.07 -7.56
C GLU A 262 -25.77 24.96 -7.21
N ASN A 263 -26.50 24.06 -7.89
CA ASN A 263 -27.92 23.79 -7.64
C ASN A 263 -28.11 22.84 -6.44
N VAL A 264 -27.63 23.28 -5.28
CA VAL A 264 -27.74 22.59 -3.99
C VAL A 264 -28.96 23.06 -3.22
N LYS A 265 -29.59 22.14 -2.47
CA LYS A 265 -30.63 22.46 -1.50
C LYS A 265 -30.32 21.75 -0.18
N ILE A 266 -30.56 22.42 0.94
CA ILE A 266 -30.24 21.88 2.27
C ILE A 266 -31.53 21.79 3.10
N ILE A 267 -31.76 20.66 3.78
CA ILE A 267 -32.83 20.48 4.77
C ILE A 267 -32.20 20.15 6.12
N ASN A 268 -32.72 20.77 7.19
CA ASN A 268 -32.45 20.32 8.55
C ASN A 268 -33.45 19.17 8.88
N CYS A 269 -32.93 17.97 9.08
CA CYS A 269 -33.73 16.76 9.32
C CYS A 269 -34.42 16.75 10.70
N GLY A 270 -34.01 17.62 11.64
CA GLY A 270 -34.60 17.70 12.98
C GLY A 270 -35.94 18.44 13.02
N ASN A 271 -36.14 19.45 12.15
CA ASN A 271 -37.39 20.21 12.05
C ASN A 271 -38.08 20.09 10.67
N GLY A 272 -37.39 19.57 9.65
CA GLY A 272 -37.90 19.40 8.29
C GLY A 272 -37.92 20.70 7.46
N GLU A 273 -37.25 21.75 7.92
CA GLU A 273 -37.19 23.04 7.22
C GLU A 273 -36.06 23.04 6.18
N THR A 274 -36.28 23.76 5.07
CA THR A 274 -35.23 24.00 4.09
C THR A 274 -34.34 25.14 4.58
N VAL A 275 -33.05 24.85 4.80
CA VAL A 275 -32.05 25.82 5.22
C VAL A 275 -31.75 26.76 4.05
N CYS A 276 -31.78 28.06 4.32
CA CYS A 276 -31.44 29.09 3.35
C CYS A 276 -29.93 29.13 3.08
N VAL A 277 -29.54 29.00 1.81
CA VAL A 277 -28.18 29.20 1.31
C VAL A 277 -28.11 30.53 0.57
N THR A 278 -27.28 31.46 1.05
CA THR A 278 -27.19 32.85 0.56
C THR A 278 -26.14 33.04 -0.53
N ARG A 279 -25.10 32.21 -0.53
CA ARG A 279 -24.01 32.19 -1.53
C ARG A 279 -23.53 30.76 -1.69
N VAL A 280 -23.35 30.35 -2.94
CA VAL A 280 -22.67 29.12 -3.34
C VAL A 280 -21.44 29.51 -4.14
N GLU A 281 -20.31 28.86 -3.90
CA GLU A 281 -19.04 29.18 -4.56
C GLU A 281 -18.23 27.90 -4.78
N HIS A 282 -17.93 27.60 -6.05
CA HIS A 282 -17.24 26.38 -6.48
C HIS A 282 -15.82 26.71 -6.97
N ASP A 283 -14.81 26.44 -6.14
CA ASP A 283 -13.41 26.48 -6.58
C ASP A 283 -13.04 25.11 -7.17
N SER A 284 -13.31 24.95 -8.47
CA SER A 284 -12.92 23.76 -9.25
C SER A 284 -11.41 23.59 -9.47
N ALA A 285 -10.57 24.52 -8.99
CA ALA A 285 -9.11 24.40 -8.99
C ALA A 285 -8.58 23.86 -7.65
N GLN A 286 -9.20 24.21 -6.52
CA GLN A 286 -8.93 23.62 -5.19
C GLN A 286 -9.78 22.36 -4.92
N GLY A 287 -10.84 22.12 -5.69
CA GLY A 287 -11.75 20.99 -5.52
C GLY A 287 -12.76 21.17 -4.38
N THR A 288 -13.14 22.42 -4.07
CA THR A 288 -14.00 22.77 -2.92
C THR A 288 -15.29 23.47 -3.34
N LEU A 289 -16.36 23.20 -2.59
CA LEU A 289 -17.68 23.83 -2.74
C LEU A 289 -18.07 24.44 -1.39
N SER A 290 -18.25 25.76 -1.39
CA SER A 290 -18.56 26.59 -0.21
C SER A 290 -20.01 27.03 -0.23
N LEU A 291 -20.77 26.67 0.81
CA LEU A 291 -22.21 26.94 0.96
C LEU A 291 -22.43 27.84 2.18
N LEU A 292 -22.55 29.16 1.96
CA LEU A 292 -22.83 30.13 3.02
C LEU A 292 -24.34 30.21 3.28
N MET A 293 -24.75 30.06 4.53
CA MET A 293 -26.14 30.01 4.98
C MET A 293 -26.56 31.35 5.62
N GLU A 294 -27.86 31.65 5.67
CA GLU A 294 -28.35 32.91 6.29
C GLU A 294 -28.14 32.89 7.81
N GLN A 295 -28.30 31.70 8.41
CA GLN A 295 -28.28 31.45 9.85
C GLN A 295 -27.15 30.48 10.21
N THR A 296 -26.57 30.63 11.39
CA THR A 296 -25.73 29.59 12.02
C THR A 296 -26.55 28.31 12.23
N ILE A 297 -26.01 27.19 11.77
CA ILE A 297 -26.50 25.85 12.11
C ILE A 297 -25.82 25.41 13.40
N GLU A 298 -26.60 24.85 14.32
CA GLU A 298 -26.11 24.35 15.61
C GLU A 298 -25.29 23.05 15.48
N SER A 299 -24.57 22.67 16.54
CA SER A 299 -23.99 21.33 16.63
C SER A 299 -25.09 20.27 16.72
N ASP A 300 -24.73 19.03 16.40
CA ASP A 300 -25.59 17.84 16.42
C ASP A 300 -26.77 17.84 15.45
N ALA A 301 -26.97 18.91 14.67
CA ALA A 301 -27.97 18.99 13.62
C ALA A 301 -27.64 18.00 12.49
N ILE A 302 -28.64 17.22 12.07
CA ILE A 302 -28.54 16.33 10.90
C ILE A 302 -29.07 17.10 9.69
N LEU A 303 -28.22 17.28 8.68
CA LEU A 303 -28.56 17.94 7.43
C LEU A 303 -28.68 16.93 6.29
N ARG A 304 -29.62 17.18 5.36
CA ARG A 304 -29.66 16.57 4.02
C ARG A 304 -29.27 17.62 2.99
N LEU A 305 -28.21 17.36 2.22
CA LEU A 305 -27.76 18.22 1.11
C LEU A 305 -28.08 17.51 -0.21
N ASP A 306 -28.97 18.08 -1.02
CA ASP A 306 -29.38 17.56 -2.32
C ASP A 306 -28.69 18.32 -3.46
N PHE A 307 -27.87 17.62 -4.24
CA PHE A 307 -27.25 18.10 -5.48
C PHE A 307 -27.94 17.45 -6.67
N ASN A 308 -28.48 18.23 -7.60
CA ASN A 308 -29.34 17.72 -8.67
C ASN A 308 -28.73 18.02 -10.05
N ASN A 309 -28.69 17.01 -10.93
CA ASN A 309 -28.17 17.08 -12.30
C ASN A 309 -26.70 17.56 -12.38
N PHE A 310 -25.85 17.13 -11.44
CA PHE A 310 -24.41 17.35 -11.53
C PHE A 310 -23.80 16.54 -12.67
N ILE A 311 -22.67 17.01 -13.21
CA ILE A 311 -22.00 16.38 -14.35
C ILE A 311 -20.53 16.12 -14.04
N SER A 312 -20.10 14.86 -14.15
CA SER A 312 -18.69 14.44 -14.16
C SER A 312 -18.29 14.10 -15.59
N ALA A 313 -17.41 14.90 -16.18
CA ALA A 313 -16.92 14.73 -17.55
C ALA A 313 -15.38 14.78 -17.60
N ASP A 314 -14.78 13.97 -18.48
CA ASP A 314 -13.34 13.95 -18.78
C ASP A 314 -12.40 13.57 -17.61
N ASN A 315 -12.95 13.07 -16.49
CA ASN A 315 -12.22 12.65 -15.28
C ASN A 315 -11.46 11.31 -15.42
N THR A 316 -10.67 11.14 -16.48
CA THR A 316 -10.07 9.85 -16.88
C THR A 316 -8.94 9.33 -15.98
N ALA A 317 -8.63 9.99 -14.87
CA ALA A 317 -7.72 9.48 -13.85
C ALA A 317 -8.43 8.67 -12.76
N HIS A 318 -9.72 8.93 -12.52
CA HIS A 318 -10.51 8.36 -11.42
C HIS A 318 -11.53 7.30 -11.90
N PHE A 319 -11.53 7.03 -13.21
CA PHE A 319 -12.14 5.87 -13.82
C PHE A 319 -11.08 5.09 -14.58
N TYR A 320 -11.13 3.76 -14.49
CA TYR A 320 -10.58 2.93 -15.56
C TYR A 320 -11.63 2.71 -16.65
N LYS A 321 -11.18 2.64 -17.89
CA LYS A 321 -12.03 2.28 -19.02
C LYS A 321 -11.27 1.46 -20.04
N GLN A 322 -11.95 0.46 -20.57
CA GLN A 322 -11.48 -0.35 -21.68
C GLN A 322 -12.54 -0.26 -22.77
N VAL A 323 -12.19 0.31 -23.92
CA VAL A 323 -13.09 0.46 -25.06
C VAL A 323 -12.41 -0.11 -26.29
N ALA A 324 -13.12 -0.99 -26.97
CA ALA A 324 -12.62 -1.71 -28.12
C ALA A 324 -12.41 -0.80 -29.34
N LYS A 325 -11.16 -0.34 -29.56
CA LYS A 325 -10.84 0.62 -30.64
C LYS A 325 -10.90 0.01 -32.05
N TRP A 326 -10.59 -1.28 -32.20
CA TRP A 326 -10.35 -1.90 -33.52
C TRP A 326 -11.06 -3.26 -33.74
N ASP A 327 -11.45 -3.97 -32.67
CA ASP A 327 -12.14 -5.25 -32.74
C ASP A 327 -13.51 -5.13 -32.08
N ARG A 328 -14.60 -5.23 -32.85
CA ARG A 328 -15.97 -5.10 -32.32
C ARG A 328 -16.38 -6.24 -31.38
N GLY A 329 -15.61 -7.32 -31.26
CA GLY A 329 -15.85 -8.42 -30.31
C GLY A 329 -15.32 -8.16 -28.90
N MET A 330 -14.30 -7.31 -28.72
CA MET A 330 -13.69 -7.08 -27.41
C MET A 330 -14.66 -6.38 -26.43
N PRO A 331 -14.62 -6.69 -25.13
CA PRO A 331 -15.52 -6.11 -24.13
C PRO A 331 -15.31 -4.62 -23.93
N THR A 332 -16.36 -3.96 -23.44
CA THR A 332 -16.30 -2.59 -22.93
C THR A 332 -16.38 -2.62 -21.41
N PHE A 333 -15.52 -1.86 -20.73
CA PHE A 333 -15.57 -1.64 -19.28
C PHE A 333 -15.54 -0.14 -18.98
N LEU A 334 -16.30 0.25 -17.96
CA LEU A 334 -16.18 1.49 -17.21
C LEU A 334 -16.25 1.15 -15.72
N GLY A 335 -15.23 1.50 -14.95
CA GLY A 335 -15.25 1.32 -13.50
C GLY A 335 -14.50 2.43 -12.78
N THR A 336 -14.83 2.63 -11.51
CA THR A 336 -14.14 3.56 -10.59
C THR A 336 -12.71 3.10 -10.32
N LEU A 337 -11.80 4.05 -10.13
CA LEU A 337 -10.42 3.81 -9.70
C LEU A 337 -9.99 4.96 -8.79
N PHE A 338 -10.41 4.92 -7.53
CA PHE A 338 -10.19 6.02 -6.59
C PHE A 338 -8.84 5.90 -5.86
N GLU A 339 -7.99 6.89 -6.07
CA GLU A 339 -6.92 7.23 -5.12
C GLU A 339 -7.54 7.94 -3.89
N GLU A 340 -6.76 8.09 -2.82
CA GLU A 340 -7.16 8.88 -1.64
C GLU A 340 -7.62 10.28 -2.03
N THR A 341 -8.65 10.79 -1.36
CA THR A 341 -9.21 12.14 -1.59
C THR A 341 -9.58 12.43 -3.06
N SER A 342 -10.01 11.41 -3.83
CA SER A 342 -10.37 11.58 -5.26
C SER A 342 -11.83 11.30 -5.62
N ALA A 343 -12.67 10.92 -4.65
CA ALA A 343 -14.10 10.67 -4.89
C ALA A 343 -14.86 11.92 -5.35
N HIS A 344 -14.45 13.09 -4.87
CA HIS A 344 -15.02 14.40 -5.20
C HIS A 344 -14.96 14.74 -6.70
N GLN A 345 -14.14 14.04 -7.48
CA GLN A 345 -14.06 14.22 -8.94
C GLN A 345 -15.21 13.53 -9.68
N ILE A 346 -15.97 12.61 -9.06
CA ILE A 346 -17.14 11.96 -9.68
C ILE A 346 -18.45 12.56 -9.15
N PHE A 347 -18.58 12.79 -7.84
CA PHE A 347 -19.77 13.32 -7.18
C PHE A 347 -19.38 14.23 -6.01
N PRO A 348 -20.20 15.24 -5.62
CA PRO A 348 -19.87 16.08 -4.46
C PRO A 348 -19.96 15.27 -3.16
N CYS A 349 -18.96 15.37 -2.28
CA CYS A 349 -18.88 14.56 -1.07
C CYS A 349 -17.96 15.15 0.01
N PHE A 350 -17.96 14.51 1.19
CA PHE A 350 -16.93 14.70 2.21
C PHE A 350 -15.83 13.66 1.98
N ASP A 351 -14.75 14.07 1.33
CA ASP A 351 -13.78 13.17 0.68
C ASP A 351 -12.53 12.93 1.53
N HIS A 352 -12.71 12.41 2.75
CA HIS A 352 -11.63 12.19 3.72
C HIS A 352 -11.61 10.73 4.21
N PRO A 353 -10.44 10.10 4.46
CA PRO A 353 -10.36 8.72 4.95
C PRO A 353 -11.00 8.52 6.34
N SER A 354 -11.11 9.59 7.15
CA SER A 354 -11.79 9.54 8.45
C SER A 354 -13.33 9.53 8.39
N GLN A 355 -13.92 9.49 7.19
CA GLN A 355 -15.36 9.75 7.00
C GLN A 355 -16.06 8.57 6.32
N LYS A 356 -16.39 7.55 7.11
CA LYS A 356 -17.24 6.43 6.67
C LYS A 356 -18.72 6.77 6.79
N ALA A 357 -19.50 6.36 5.80
CA ALA A 357 -20.95 6.46 5.76
C ALA A 357 -21.55 5.30 4.97
N THR A 358 -22.84 5.02 5.15
CA THR A 358 -23.54 4.02 4.32
C THR A 358 -23.86 4.60 2.94
N MET A 359 -23.84 3.78 1.88
CA MET A 359 -24.13 4.21 0.51
C MET A 359 -25.34 3.44 -0.04
N SER A 360 -26.22 4.12 -0.77
CA SER A 360 -27.20 3.49 -1.66
C SER A 360 -27.02 4.02 -3.08
N LEU A 361 -26.87 3.11 -4.03
CA LEU A 361 -26.48 3.41 -5.41
C LEU A 361 -27.52 2.88 -6.40
N CYS A 362 -27.93 3.73 -7.34
CA CYS A 362 -28.55 3.33 -8.59
C CYS A 362 -27.73 3.84 -9.78
N ILE A 363 -27.53 3.00 -10.78
CA ILE A 363 -26.85 3.36 -12.04
C ILE A 363 -27.81 3.10 -13.19
N ASN A 364 -28.14 4.16 -13.94
CA ASN A 364 -28.76 4.07 -15.26
C ASN A 364 -27.67 3.84 -16.31
N HIS A 365 -27.85 2.87 -17.19
CA HIS A 365 -26.88 2.44 -18.20
C HIS A 365 -27.58 1.94 -19.48
N ASN A 366 -26.81 1.67 -20.54
CA ASN A 366 -27.33 0.95 -21.70
C ASN A 366 -27.74 -0.48 -21.26
N PRO A 367 -28.92 -1.00 -21.65
CA PRO A 367 -29.36 -2.37 -21.31
C PRO A 367 -28.42 -3.52 -21.73
N SER A 368 -27.41 -3.31 -22.59
CA SER A 368 -26.38 -4.32 -22.84
C SER A 368 -25.34 -4.45 -21.71
N PHE A 369 -25.19 -3.42 -20.87
CA PHE A 369 -24.24 -3.40 -19.78
C PHE A 369 -24.79 -4.16 -18.56
N THR A 370 -23.92 -4.97 -17.97
CA THR A 370 -24.08 -5.54 -16.62
C THR A 370 -23.30 -4.67 -15.64
N VAL A 371 -23.85 -4.43 -14.44
CA VAL A 371 -23.22 -3.59 -13.41
C VAL A 371 -22.98 -4.35 -12.11
N ARG A 372 -21.88 -4.05 -11.42
CA ARG A 372 -21.52 -4.50 -10.07
C ARG A 372 -21.09 -3.31 -9.21
N SER A 373 -21.20 -3.46 -7.89
CA SER A 373 -20.84 -2.46 -6.88
C SER A 373 -20.46 -3.15 -5.56
N ASN A 374 -20.16 -2.40 -4.50
CA ASN A 374 -19.79 -2.89 -3.17
C ASN A 374 -20.85 -3.80 -2.51
N ALA A 375 -22.13 -3.62 -2.87
CA ALA A 375 -23.27 -4.36 -2.30
C ALA A 375 -23.98 -5.22 -3.34
N ASP A 376 -24.83 -6.15 -2.87
CA ASP A 376 -25.70 -6.96 -3.71
C ASP A 376 -26.69 -6.07 -4.51
N GLY A 377 -26.95 -6.46 -5.76
CA GLY A 377 -28.00 -5.85 -6.58
C GLY A 377 -29.39 -6.19 -6.06
N LEU A 378 -30.35 -5.28 -6.22
CA LEU A 378 -31.75 -5.53 -5.86
C LEU A 378 -32.38 -6.55 -6.82
N ALA A 379 -33.33 -7.34 -6.30
CA ALA A 379 -33.86 -8.53 -6.99
C ALA A 379 -34.65 -8.25 -8.28
N GLU A 380 -35.12 -7.01 -8.48
CA GLU A 380 -35.85 -6.57 -9.69
C GLU A 380 -35.04 -5.51 -10.45
N PRO A 381 -33.99 -5.89 -11.21
CA PRO A 381 -33.25 -4.97 -12.05
C PRO A 381 -34.08 -4.54 -13.26
N SER A 382 -34.44 -3.26 -13.33
CA SER A 382 -35.12 -2.69 -14.50
C SER A 382 -34.18 -2.66 -15.73
N PRO A 383 -34.65 -2.94 -16.96
CA PRO A 383 -33.79 -2.91 -18.15
C PRO A 383 -33.14 -1.54 -18.36
N GLY A 384 -31.81 -1.46 -18.16
CA GLY A 384 -31.04 -0.22 -18.26
C GLY A 384 -30.94 0.60 -16.96
N SER A 385 -31.38 0.07 -15.80
CA SER A 385 -31.01 0.64 -14.51
C SER A 385 -30.86 -0.43 -13.43
N THR A 386 -29.67 -0.45 -12.80
CA THR A 386 -29.30 -1.37 -11.72
C THR A 386 -29.16 -0.60 -10.42
N CYS A 387 -29.96 -0.95 -9.42
CA CYS A 387 -29.85 -0.45 -8.05
C CYS A 387 -29.26 -1.51 -7.11
N PHE A 388 -28.57 -1.06 -6.07
CA PHE A 388 -27.89 -1.90 -5.09
C PHE A 388 -28.43 -1.69 -3.68
N ALA A 389 -28.30 -2.71 -2.83
CA ALA A 389 -28.61 -2.62 -1.41
C ALA A 389 -27.75 -1.57 -0.70
N LYS A 390 -28.20 -1.08 0.46
CA LYS A 390 -27.42 -0.15 1.30
C LYS A 390 -26.13 -0.83 1.76
N THR A 391 -24.98 -0.21 1.52
CA THR A 391 -23.68 -0.75 1.95
C THR A 391 -23.53 -0.69 3.48
N VAL A 392 -22.61 -1.49 4.00
CA VAL A 392 -21.95 -1.18 5.27
C VAL A 392 -21.24 0.20 5.19
N PRO A 393 -20.93 0.86 6.32
CA PRO A 393 -20.18 2.10 6.31
C PRO A 393 -18.81 1.96 5.61
N ILE A 394 -18.62 2.76 4.57
CA ILE A 394 -17.40 2.85 3.75
C ILE A 394 -17.02 4.32 3.55
N THR A 395 -15.75 4.62 3.26
CA THR A 395 -15.35 5.98 2.88
C THR A 395 -15.81 6.32 1.46
N ALA A 396 -15.81 7.61 1.10
CA ALA A 396 -16.15 8.03 -0.26
C ALA A 396 -15.24 7.41 -1.34
N GLN A 397 -13.97 7.11 -1.01
CA GLN A 397 -12.99 6.50 -1.93
C GLN A 397 -13.10 4.97 -2.02
N GLN A 398 -13.78 4.34 -1.06
CA GLN A 398 -14.12 2.91 -1.09
C GLN A 398 -15.40 2.61 -1.87
N PHE A 399 -16.10 3.64 -2.37
CA PHE A 399 -17.19 3.48 -3.33
C PHE A 399 -16.68 2.89 -4.65
N ALA A 400 -17.29 1.79 -5.08
CA ALA A 400 -16.99 1.15 -6.35
C ALA A 400 -18.24 0.90 -7.19
N PHE A 401 -18.09 1.08 -8.51
CA PHE A 401 -18.90 0.36 -9.47
C PHE A 401 -18.06 -0.09 -10.66
N VAL A 402 -18.52 -1.16 -11.30
CA VAL A 402 -17.99 -1.62 -12.60
C VAL A 402 -19.17 -1.95 -13.50
N ALA A 403 -19.29 -1.21 -14.60
CA ALA A 403 -20.24 -1.45 -15.68
C ALA A 403 -19.48 -2.07 -16.86
N PHE A 404 -19.94 -3.22 -17.36
CA PHE A 404 -19.27 -3.96 -18.42
C PHE A 404 -20.24 -4.56 -19.45
N ASP A 405 -19.80 -4.67 -20.69
CA ASP A 405 -20.54 -5.26 -21.81
C ASP A 405 -19.63 -6.22 -22.59
N ARG A 406 -20.15 -7.41 -22.91
CA ARG A 406 -19.46 -8.56 -23.56
C ARG A 406 -18.23 -9.10 -22.82
N ALA A 407 -18.11 -8.88 -21.51
CA ALA A 407 -17.14 -9.59 -20.68
C ALA A 407 -17.62 -11.02 -20.38
N GLU A 408 -16.70 -11.93 -20.07
CA GLU A 408 -17.04 -13.24 -19.52
C GLU A 408 -16.97 -13.22 -17.99
N THR A 409 -17.72 -14.12 -17.36
CA THR A 409 -17.74 -14.32 -15.91
C THR A 409 -17.49 -15.78 -15.53
N MET A 410 -16.68 -15.99 -14.49
CA MET A 410 -16.68 -17.21 -13.69
C MET A 410 -17.40 -16.91 -12.37
N PHE A 411 -18.26 -17.82 -11.91
CA PHE A 411 -18.98 -17.69 -10.66
C PHE A 411 -18.72 -18.93 -9.81
N TYR A 412 -18.37 -18.71 -8.55
CA TYR A 412 -18.16 -19.74 -7.54
C TYR A 412 -19.09 -19.43 -6.36
N ASN A 413 -19.94 -20.38 -5.98
CA ASN A 413 -20.86 -20.22 -4.86
C ASN A 413 -20.09 -20.08 -3.54
N ARG A 414 -20.70 -19.43 -2.54
CA ARG A 414 -20.23 -19.48 -1.15
C ARG A 414 -19.89 -20.90 -0.67
N THR A 415 -18.80 -21.01 0.09
CA THR A 415 -18.28 -22.28 0.64
C THR A 415 -17.63 -22.04 2.00
N THR A 416 -17.03 -23.09 2.58
CA THR A 416 -16.19 -22.97 3.78
C THR A 416 -14.87 -23.70 3.58
N ILE A 417 -13.75 -23.10 4.01
CA ILE A 417 -12.42 -23.73 4.03
C ILE A 417 -11.90 -23.69 5.46
N ASP A 418 -11.51 -24.84 6.02
CA ASP A 418 -11.06 -24.97 7.43
C ASP A 418 -12.02 -24.36 8.47
N GLY A 419 -13.32 -24.30 8.16
CA GLY A 419 -14.36 -23.66 8.98
C GLY A 419 -14.50 -22.13 8.80
N ALA A 420 -13.63 -21.49 8.01
CA ALA A 420 -13.78 -20.09 7.63
C ALA A 420 -14.78 -19.93 6.46
N TYR A 421 -15.62 -18.91 6.54
CA TYR A 421 -16.58 -18.52 5.50
C TYR A 421 -15.88 -17.96 4.26
N ILE A 422 -16.26 -18.46 3.09
CA ILE A 422 -15.90 -17.93 1.78
C ILE A 422 -17.16 -17.36 1.11
N PRO A 423 -17.17 -16.10 0.65
CA PRO A 423 -18.31 -15.50 -0.04
C PRO A 423 -18.58 -16.15 -1.40
N ASP A 424 -19.67 -15.77 -2.07
CA ASP A 424 -19.79 -15.95 -3.52
C ASP A 424 -18.61 -15.21 -4.20
N ILE A 425 -17.91 -15.82 -5.14
CA ILE A 425 -16.79 -15.19 -5.86
C ILE A 425 -17.14 -15.10 -7.35
N GLU A 426 -17.26 -13.87 -7.85
CA GLU A 426 -17.48 -13.58 -9.27
C GLU A 426 -16.20 -12.99 -9.87
N ILE A 427 -15.64 -13.65 -10.89
CA ILE A 427 -14.46 -13.17 -11.61
C ILE A 427 -14.89 -12.71 -12.99
N VAL A 428 -14.82 -11.41 -13.25
CA VAL A 428 -15.16 -10.75 -14.51
C VAL A 428 -13.88 -10.48 -15.31
N PHE A 429 -13.84 -10.84 -16.59
CA PHE A 429 -12.61 -10.72 -17.38
C PHE A 429 -12.85 -10.48 -18.87
N SER A 430 -11.79 -10.01 -19.54
CA SER A 430 -11.78 -9.89 -20.99
C SER A 430 -11.48 -11.21 -21.67
N VAL A 431 -12.37 -11.66 -22.56
CA VAL A 431 -12.07 -12.74 -23.49
C VAL A 431 -10.94 -12.27 -24.41
N ASN A 432 -9.80 -12.96 -24.37
CA ASN A 432 -8.72 -12.80 -25.34
C ASN A 432 -7.99 -14.14 -25.53
N LYS A 433 -6.97 -14.19 -26.40
CA LYS A 433 -6.28 -15.45 -26.73
C LYS A 433 -5.47 -16.07 -25.58
N ASN A 434 -5.23 -15.30 -24.51
CA ASN A 434 -4.41 -15.71 -23.36
C ASN A 434 -5.29 -16.17 -22.18
N PHE A 435 -6.40 -15.46 -21.92
CA PHE A 435 -7.33 -15.80 -20.85
C PHE A 435 -8.26 -16.96 -21.26
N LYS A 436 -8.06 -18.12 -20.64
CA LYS A 436 -9.00 -19.26 -20.66
C LYS A 436 -9.51 -19.54 -19.25
N ARG A 437 -10.74 -20.03 -19.11
CA ARG A 437 -11.36 -20.46 -17.83
C ARG A 437 -10.43 -21.37 -17.02
N GLU A 438 -10.04 -22.49 -17.62
CA GLU A 438 -9.10 -23.50 -17.10
C GLU A 438 -7.77 -22.92 -16.57
N LYS A 439 -7.31 -21.81 -17.16
CA LYS A 439 -6.03 -21.17 -16.82
C LYS A 439 -6.12 -20.16 -15.67
N ASN A 440 -7.33 -19.83 -15.20
CA ASN A 440 -7.56 -18.73 -14.26
C ASN A 440 -8.34 -19.14 -13.01
N GLU A 441 -8.59 -20.43 -12.81
CA GLU A 441 -9.12 -21.01 -11.57
C GLU A 441 -8.19 -20.74 -10.36
N TRP A 442 -6.90 -20.47 -10.61
CA TRP A 442 -5.93 -20.07 -9.57
C TRP A 442 -6.38 -18.83 -8.80
N ILE A 443 -7.06 -17.86 -9.44
CA ILE A 443 -7.52 -16.62 -8.80
C ILE A 443 -8.49 -16.96 -7.66
N HIS A 444 -9.48 -17.81 -7.93
CA HIS A 444 -10.43 -18.28 -6.93
C HIS A 444 -9.74 -19.15 -5.87
N ALA A 445 -8.93 -20.12 -6.30
CA ALA A 445 -8.26 -21.06 -5.40
C ALA A 445 -7.24 -20.39 -4.46
N GLU A 446 -6.65 -19.26 -4.87
CA GLU A 446 -5.78 -18.42 -4.05
C GLU A 446 -6.60 -17.47 -3.17
N ALA A 447 -7.59 -16.77 -3.75
CA ALA A 447 -8.42 -15.84 -3.00
C ALA A 447 -9.12 -16.49 -1.81
N SER A 448 -9.74 -17.65 -2.02
CA SER A 448 -10.41 -18.40 -0.95
C SER A 448 -9.45 -18.89 0.14
N LYS A 449 -8.17 -19.19 -0.19
CA LYS A 449 -7.15 -19.52 0.83
C LYS A 449 -6.70 -18.31 1.63
N VAL A 450 -6.53 -17.15 1.00
CA VAL A 450 -6.16 -15.90 1.69
C VAL A 450 -7.30 -15.43 2.59
N ILE A 451 -8.55 -15.45 2.10
CA ILE A 451 -9.77 -15.17 2.87
C ILE A 451 -9.89 -16.09 4.09
N ALA A 452 -9.69 -17.40 3.91
CA ALA A 452 -9.71 -18.37 5.01
C ALA A 452 -8.61 -18.09 6.05
N LEU A 453 -7.38 -17.78 5.60
CA LEU A 453 -6.27 -17.50 6.49
C LEU A 453 -6.45 -16.19 7.26
N LEU A 454 -6.88 -15.10 6.61
CA LEU A 454 -7.16 -13.82 7.26
C LEU A 454 -8.31 -13.95 8.26
N THR A 455 -9.37 -14.69 7.91
CA THR A 455 -10.47 -15.02 8.83
C THR A 455 -9.97 -15.77 10.07
N LYS A 456 -9.13 -16.80 9.88
CA LYS A 456 -8.57 -17.63 10.96
C LYS A 456 -7.53 -16.90 11.82
N TRP A 457 -6.81 -15.94 11.26
CA TRP A 457 -5.85 -15.10 11.95
C TRP A 457 -6.51 -14.00 12.77
N THR A 458 -7.40 -13.22 12.16
CA THR A 458 -8.07 -12.11 12.84
C THR A 458 -9.15 -12.61 13.79
N GLY A 459 -9.91 -13.64 13.41
CA GLY A 459 -11.19 -14.00 14.04
C GLY A 459 -12.38 -13.25 13.42
N PHE A 460 -12.13 -12.33 12.48
CA PHE A 460 -13.13 -11.55 11.76
C PHE A 460 -13.27 -12.11 10.34
N SER A 461 -14.40 -12.74 10.02
CA SER A 461 -14.64 -13.29 8.67
C SER A 461 -14.89 -12.20 7.63
N PHE A 462 -14.76 -12.55 6.35
CA PHE A 462 -15.14 -11.65 5.27
C PHE A 462 -16.62 -11.22 5.41
N PRO A 463 -16.95 -9.92 5.38
CA PRO A 463 -18.24 -9.44 5.87
C PRO A 463 -19.37 -9.39 4.84
N LEU A 464 -19.11 -9.60 3.55
CA LEU A 464 -20.13 -9.47 2.49
C LEU A 464 -20.52 -10.83 1.91
N ASN A 465 -21.72 -10.92 1.32
CA ASN A 465 -22.20 -12.12 0.62
C ASN A 465 -21.34 -12.50 -0.60
N ARG A 466 -20.73 -11.51 -1.26
CA ARG A 466 -20.03 -11.64 -2.53
C ARG A 466 -18.73 -10.83 -2.54
N LEU A 467 -17.75 -11.33 -3.26
CA LEU A 467 -16.56 -10.60 -3.71
C LEU A 467 -16.49 -10.65 -5.24
N VAL A 468 -16.41 -9.50 -5.88
CA VAL A 468 -16.23 -9.38 -7.34
C VAL A 468 -14.75 -9.08 -7.61
N LEU A 469 -14.10 -9.85 -8.49
CA LEU A 469 -12.75 -9.58 -8.98
C LEU A 469 -12.79 -9.27 -10.47
N VAL A 470 -12.26 -8.12 -10.89
CA VAL A 470 -12.31 -7.67 -12.29
C VAL A 470 -10.91 -7.58 -12.89
N SER A 471 -10.66 -8.32 -13.96
CA SER A 471 -9.43 -8.23 -14.76
C SER A 471 -9.56 -7.13 -15.82
N ALA A 472 -8.89 -6.00 -15.61
CA ALA A 472 -9.02 -4.80 -16.43
C ALA A 472 -7.68 -4.09 -16.73
N ASN A 473 -7.64 -3.24 -17.75
CA ASN A 473 -6.44 -2.47 -18.11
C ASN A 473 -6.20 -1.27 -17.16
N ILE A 474 -5.73 -1.57 -15.94
CA ILE A 474 -5.29 -0.61 -14.91
C ILE A 474 -3.77 -0.71 -14.65
N PRO A 475 -3.11 0.32 -14.07
CA PRO A 475 -1.75 0.19 -13.56
C PRO A 475 -1.66 -0.77 -12.34
N PRO A 476 -0.50 -1.40 -12.08
CA PRO A 476 -0.26 -2.20 -10.88
C PRO A 476 -0.07 -1.32 -9.61
N PRO A 477 -0.31 -1.86 -8.40
CA PRO A 477 -0.57 -3.27 -8.10
C PRO A 477 -1.99 -3.74 -8.46
N GLY A 478 -2.99 -2.89 -8.24
CA GLY A 478 -4.41 -3.20 -8.35
C GLY A 478 -5.23 -2.09 -7.70
N HIS A 479 -6.49 -2.38 -7.38
CA HIS A 479 -7.33 -1.53 -6.53
C HIS A 479 -8.29 -2.39 -5.72
N SER A 480 -8.40 -2.11 -4.42
CA SER A 480 -9.28 -2.83 -3.52
C SER A 480 -10.34 -1.90 -2.94
N SER A 481 -11.57 -2.07 -3.40
CA SER A 481 -12.77 -1.51 -2.77
C SER A 481 -13.53 -2.63 -2.07
N LEU A 482 -14.15 -2.38 -0.92
CA LEU A 482 -14.84 -3.42 -0.16
C LEU A 482 -15.93 -4.09 -1.01
N GLY A 483 -15.79 -5.38 -1.31
CA GLY A 483 -16.65 -6.16 -2.21
C GLY A 483 -16.24 -6.17 -3.69
N VAL A 484 -15.35 -5.29 -4.14
CA VAL A 484 -14.91 -5.16 -5.54
C VAL A 484 -13.38 -4.92 -5.64
N ILE A 485 -12.66 -5.94 -6.09
CA ILE A 485 -11.22 -5.87 -6.42
C ILE A 485 -11.05 -5.70 -7.93
N THR A 486 -10.22 -4.75 -8.36
CA THR A 486 -9.78 -4.65 -9.76
C THR A 486 -8.29 -5.00 -9.87
N LEU A 487 -7.96 -5.92 -10.78
CA LEU A 487 -6.60 -6.41 -11.03
C LEU A 487 -6.10 -5.96 -12.42
N PRO A 488 -4.80 -5.65 -12.58
CA PRO A 488 -4.20 -5.38 -13.88
C PRO A 488 -4.26 -6.62 -14.78
N GLY A 489 -5.02 -6.55 -15.87
CA GLY A 489 -5.17 -7.67 -16.80
C GLY A 489 -3.85 -8.20 -17.35
N ALA A 490 -2.86 -7.31 -17.54
CA ALA A 490 -1.51 -7.68 -17.96
C ALA A 490 -0.72 -8.51 -16.93
N LEU A 491 -1.09 -8.48 -15.64
CA LEU A 491 -0.58 -9.41 -14.63
C LEU A 491 -1.37 -10.72 -14.68
N VAL A 492 -2.71 -10.64 -14.75
CA VAL A 492 -3.60 -11.81 -14.75
C VAL A 492 -3.38 -12.72 -15.98
N GLU A 493 -3.02 -12.16 -17.14
CA GLU A 493 -2.61 -12.93 -18.32
C GLU A 493 -1.29 -13.70 -18.14
N HIS A 494 -0.52 -13.39 -17.10
CA HIS A 494 0.81 -13.94 -16.82
C HIS A 494 0.93 -14.45 -15.37
N PRO A 495 0.19 -15.52 -15.00
CA PRO A 495 0.24 -16.14 -13.66
C PRO A 495 1.53 -16.93 -13.40
N SER A 496 2.54 -16.85 -14.27
CA SER A 496 3.90 -17.33 -14.01
C SER A 496 4.79 -16.28 -13.32
N TYR A 497 4.31 -15.04 -13.15
CA TYR A 497 5.03 -13.98 -12.45
C TYR A 497 4.60 -13.85 -11.00
N THR A 498 5.57 -13.80 -10.08
CA THR A 498 5.31 -13.65 -8.64
C THR A 498 4.57 -12.36 -8.29
N THR A 499 4.74 -11.30 -9.09
CA THR A 499 4.01 -10.03 -8.96
C THR A 499 2.49 -10.18 -9.12
N THR A 500 2.04 -11.17 -9.88
CA THR A 500 0.61 -11.43 -10.13
C THR A 500 -0.07 -11.93 -8.85
N HIS A 501 0.50 -12.95 -8.20
CA HIS A 501 0.07 -13.47 -6.90
C HIS A 501 0.22 -12.42 -5.79
N VAL A 502 1.37 -11.75 -5.72
CA VAL A 502 1.63 -10.68 -4.74
C VAL A 502 0.59 -9.56 -4.82
N SER A 503 0.11 -9.23 -6.03
CA SER A 503 -0.96 -8.23 -6.19
C SER A 503 -2.29 -8.75 -5.68
N LEU A 504 -2.72 -9.96 -6.10
CA LEU A 504 -3.96 -10.59 -5.61
C LEU A 504 -4.00 -10.68 -4.07
N VAL A 505 -2.93 -11.15 -3.45
CA VAL A 505 -2.80 -11.24 -1.98
C VAL A 505 -2.98 -9.87 -1.31
N LYS A 506 -2.39 -8.80 -1.88
CA LYS A 506 -2.53 -7.44 -1.33
C LYS A 506 -3.94 -6.90 -1.45
N GLU A 507 -4.56 -7.01 -2.62
CA GLU A 507 -5.93 -6.49 -2.79
C GLU A 507 -6.92 -7.21 -1.86
N ILE A 508 -6.73 -8.52 -1.58
CA ILE A 508 -7.57 -9.24 -0.62
C ILE A 508 -7.34 -8.77 0.83
N ILE A 509 -6.09 -8.45 1.21
CA ILE A 509 -5.80 -7.85 2.52
C ILE A 509 -6.48 -6.47 2.64
N GLY A 510 -6.54 -5.71 1.54
CA GLY A 510 -7.32 -4.47 1.37
C GLY A 510 -8.85 -4.62 1.42
N GLN A 511 -9.38 -5.80 1.76
CA GLN A 511 -10.78 -5.96 2.16
C GLN A 511 -10.96 -5.80 3.68
N TRP A 512 -9.94 -6.14 4.49
CA TRP A 512 -9.96 -5.93 5.94
C TRP A 512 -9.37 -4.56 6.30
N LEU A 513 -8.18 -4.26 5.79
CA LEU A 513 -7.59 -2.91 5.80
C LEU A 513 -8.21 -2.10 4.66
N GLU A 514 -8.18 -0.77 4.75
CA GLU A 514 -8.84 0.19 3.83
C GLU A 514 -10.39 0.06 3.79
N GLY A 515 -10.92 -1.14 3.50
CA GLY A 515 -12.35 -1.48 3.46
C GLY A 515 -13.03 -1.52 4.84
N VAL A 516 -12.84 -2.57 5.64
CA VAL A 516 -13.52 -2.72 6.95
C VAL A 516 -13.06 -1.68 7.96
N VAL A 517 -11.75 -1.55 8.19
CA VAL A 517 -11.17 -0.47 9.02
C VAL A 517 -10.27 0.43 8.16
N THR A 518 -10.23 1.72 8.47
CA THR A 518 -9.35 2.71 7.80
C THR A 518 -8.58 3.47 8.85
N THR A 519 -7.31 3.75 8.59
CA THR A 519 -6.37 4.37 9.54
C THR A 519 -6.25 5.88 9.33
N VAL A 520 -6.12 6.65 10.41
CA VAL A 520 -6.03 8.13 10.38
C VAL A 520 -4.97 8.69 11.34
N GLY A 521 -4.31 9.78 10.91
CA GLY A 521 -3.10 10.32 11.50
C GLY A 521 -2.47 11.41 10.61
N GLY A 522 -1.26 11.16 10.07
CA GLY A 522 -0.46 12.18 9.36
C GLY A 522 0.33 11.72 8.12
N ASP A 523 0.56 10.42 7.94
CA ASP A 523 1.22 9.80 6.76
C ASP A 523 0.48 8.47 6.45
N ASP A 524 -0.85 8.45 6.58
CA ASP A 524 -1.67 7.24 6.87
C ASP A 524 -1.66 6.18 5.77
N ASN A 525 -1.69 6.64 4.52
CA ASN A 525 -1.42 5.86 3.31
C ASN A 525 -0.22 4.92 3.49
N CYS A 526 0.82 5.41 4.16
CA CYS A 526 2.08 4.71 4.38
C CYS A 526 2.03 3.75 5.59
N PHE A 527 1.12 3.95 6.54
CA PHE A 527 0.82 2.95 7.56
C PHE A 527 0.10 1.75 6.93
N GLU A 528 -1.01 2.00 6.23
CA GLU A 528 -1.84 0.90 5.67
C GLU A 528 -1.08 0.15 4.58
N LYS A 529 -0.38 0.83 3.66
CA LYS A 529 0.45 0.14 2.65
C LYS A 529 1.65 -0.60 3.22
N ALA A 530 2.20 -0.16 4.37
CA ALA A 530 3.24 -0.91 5.05
C ALA A 530 2.69 -2.16 5.73
N LEU A 531 1.53 -2.07 6.40
CA LEU A 531 0.87 -3.21 7.04
C LEU A 531 0.38 -4.23 5.99
N THR A 532 -0.27 -3.78 4.91
CA THR A 532 -0.68 -4.63 3.77
C THR A 532 0.53 -5.32 3.13
N THR A 533 1.67 -4.63 3.01
CA THR A 533 2.91 -5.25 2.51
C THR A 533 3.50 -6.27 3.49
N TYR A 534 3.48 -5.98 4.79
CA TYR A 534 3.94 -6.92 5.82
C TYR A 534 3.09 -8.19 5.87
N LEU A 535 1.76 -8.02 5.85
CA LEU A 535 0.81 -9.13 5.85
C LEU A 535 0.93 -9.97 4.58
N GLU A 536 1.16 -9.37 3.41
CA GLU A 536 1.45 -10.11 2.18
C GLU A 536 2.69 -11.03 2.34
N TRP A 537 3.76 -10.56 2.97
CA TRP A 537 4.95 -11.37 3.24
C TRP A 537 4.64 -12.52 4.21
N LYS A 538 3.86 -12.25 5.27
CA LYS A 538 3.44 -13.27 6.26
C LYS A 538 2.50 -14.31 5.66
N VAL A 539 1.55 -13.89 4.82
CA VAL A 539 0.62 -14.77 4.08
C VAL A 539 1.39 -15.67 3.11
N ASN A 540 2.34 -15.11 2.35
CA ASN A 540 3.14 -15.89 1.41
C ASN A 540 4.08 -16.88 2.12
N GLU A 541 4.67 -16.51 3.26
CA GLU A 541 5.45 -17.42 4.10
C GLU A 541 4.59 -18.58 4.67
N LYS A 542 3.29 -18.34 4.91
CA LYS A 542 2.36 -19.33 5.47
C LYS A 542 1.68 -20.22 4.43
N LEU A 543 1.31 -19.69 3.26
CA LEU A 543 0.60 -20.39 2.19
C LEU A 543 1.52 -20.88 1.05
N GLN A 544 2.77 -20.39 0.99
CA GLN A 544 3.78 -20.75 -0.01
C GLN A 544 3.36 -20.51 -1.48
N LEU A 545 2.48 -19.53 -1.72
CA LEU A 545 1.99 -19.16 -3.06
C LEU A 545 3.15 -18.66 -3.96
N VAL A 546 4.09 -17.90 -3.38
CA VAL A 546 5.36 -17.53 -4.00
C VAL A 546 6.52 -17.80 -3.03
N LYS A 547 7.71 -18.08 -3.56
CA LYS A 547 8.92 -18.33 -2.76
C LYS A 547 9.44 -17.02 -2.14
N LYS A 548 8.90 -16.65 -0.97
CA LYS A 548 9.15 -15.40 -0.25
C LYS A 548 9.16 -15.69 1.26
N SER A 549 9.97 -14.95 2.02
CA SER A 549 9.97 -15.00 3.48
C SER A 549 10.19 -13.60 4.05
N ARG A 550 9.56 -13.29 5.19
CA ARG A 550 9.63 -11.94 5.79
C ARG A 550 11.07 -11.52 6.04
N LYS A 551 11.88 -12.45 6.55
CA LYS A 551 13.30 -12.22 6.84
C LYS A 551 14.11 -11.85 5.59
N GLN A 552 13.94 -12.53 4.46
CA GLN A 552 14.68 -12.19 3.25
C GLN A 552 14.26 -10.83 2.68
N GLU A 553 12.97 -10.50 2.73
CA GLU A 553 12.46 -9.22 2.24
C GLU A 553 12.97 -8.04 3.08
N ILE A 554 13.03 -8.18 4.40
CA ILE A 554 13.67 -7.20 5.30
C ILE A 554 15.14 -6.98 4.93
N LEU A 555 15.89 -8.06 4.64
CA LEU A 555 17.27 -7.96 4.18
C LEU A 555 17.40 -7.33 2.77
N ASN A 556 16.36 -7.40 1.94
CA ASN A 556 16.32 -6.76 0.63
C ASN A 556 16.03 -5.25 0.72
N ILE A 557 15.36 -4.76 1.78
CA ILE A 557 15.01 -3.34 1.97
C ILE A 557 15.91 -2.58 2.96
N ARG A 558 16.64 -3.27 3.85
CA ARG A 558 17.53 -2.64 4.83
C ARG A 558 18.62 -1.80 4.12
N PRO A 559 18.79 -0.51 4.45
CA PRO A 559 19.62 0.40 3.65
C PRO A 559 21.12 0.13 3.83
N LEU A 560 21.87 0.18 2.72
CA LEU A 560 23.34 0.08 2.69
C LEU A 560 24.05 1.44 2.86
N ASP A 561 23.30 2.54 2.86
CA ASP A 561 23.79 3.90 3.10
C ASP A 561 22.69 4.73 3.79
N LEU A 562 23.02 5.34 4.94
CA LEU A 562 22.10 6.18 5.71
C LEU A 562 22.19 7.68 5.34
N LYS A 563 23.09 8.10 4.43
CA LYS A 563 23.23 9.50 3.95
C LYS A 563 21.88 10.09 3.51
N ALA A 564 21.01 9.28 2.89
CA ALA A 564 19.71 9.71 2.37
C ALA A 564 18.76 10.16 3.50
N GLU A 565 18.87 9.59 4.70
CA GLU A 565 18.04 9.98 5.86
C GLU A 565 18.60 11.22 6.57
N THR A 566 19.91 11.51 6.42
CA THR A 566 20.57 12.69 7.03
C THR A 566 20.45 13.98 6.20
N LYS A 567 20.00 13.92 4.95
CA LYS A 567 19.84 15.08 4.06
C LYS A 567 18.37 15.36 3.76
N SER A 568 17.93 16.58 4.04
CA SER A 568 16.54 17.03 3.82
C SER A 568 16.12 16.88 2.34
N PRO A 569 14.86 16.54 2.02
CA PRO A 569 14.52 15.77 0.82
C PRO A 569 14.51 16.61 -0.48
N ARG A 570 15.69 16.77 -1.08
CA ARG A 570 15.83 17.08 -2.51
C ARG A 570 16.84 16.12 -3.14
N ILE A 571 16.31 15.30 -4.06
CA ILE A 571 17.03 14.29 -4.86
C ILE A 571 17.49 13.07 -4.05
N LEU A 572 16.76 11.95 -4.13
CA LEU A 572 17.26 10.69 -4.70
C LEU A 572 16.16 9.62 -4.80
N ARG A 573 16.48 8.49 -5.46
CA ARG A 573 15.58 7.36 -5.73
C ARG A 573 15.51 6.41 -4.52
N THR A 574 14.85 6.80 -3.44
CA THR A 574 14.56 5.86 -2.33
C THR A 574 13.62 4.75 -2.80
N PRO A 575 13.78 3.49 -2.33
CA PRO A 575 12.81 2.45 -2.60
C PRO A 575 11.47 2.81 -1.95
N SER A 576 10.41 2.84 -2.76
CA SER A 576 9.04 3.12 -2.33
C SER A 576 8.18 1.86 -2.36
N ILE A 577 7.20 1.78 -1.48
CA ILE A 577 6.18 0.72 -1.50
C ILE A 577 5.42 0.83 -2.85
N PRO A 578 5.25 -0.27 -3.62
CA PRO A 578 4.52 -0.22 -4.89
C PRO A 578 3.12 0.36 -4.72
N GLY A 579 2.76 1.34 -5.57
CA GLY A 579 1.49 2.07 -5.46
C GLY A 579 1.50 3.30 -4.54
N GLY A 580 2.67 3.87 -4.21
CA GLY A 580 2.74 5.11 -3.43
C GLY A 580 4.11 5.79 -3.38
N LYS A 581 4.17 6.93 -2.67
CA LYS A 581 5.41 7.66 -2.33
C LYS A 581 6.05 7.16 -1.01
N CYS A 582 5.42 6.18 -0.38
CA CYS A 582 5.75 5.70 0.96
C CYS A 582 7.08 4.96 1.01
N GLU A 583 7.91 5.25 2.00
CA GLU A 583 9.20 4.61 2.21
C GLU A 583 9.04 3.16 2.68
N VAL A 584 9.81 2.23 2.12
CA VAL A 584 9.72 0.80 2.50
C VAL A 584 10.08 0.51 3.96
N ARG A 585 10.82 1.40 4.64
CA ARG A 585 11.27 1.22 6.03
C ARG A 585 10.12 0.98 7.02
N TYR A 586 8.92 1.49 6.73
CA TYR A 586 7.74 1.31 7.57
C TYR A 586 7.32 -0.17 7.70
N VAL A 587 7.65 -1.03 6.73
CA VAL A 587 7.38 -2.47 6.81
C VAL A 587 8.24 -3.16 7.88
N GLU A 588 9.41 -2.59 8.20
CA GLU A 588 10.32 -3.12 9.23
C GLU A 588 9.75 -2.96 10.65
N VAL A 589 8.87 -1.98 10.89
CA VAL A 589 8.20 -1.78 12.18
C VAL A 589 7.32 -3.00 12.53
N PHE A 590 6.53 -3.47 11.56
CA PHE A 590 5.70 -4.67 11.74
C PHE A 590 6.53 -5.96 11.82
N TYR A 591 7.69 -6.02 11.16
CA TYR A 591 8.62 -7.13 11.34
C TYR A 591 9.23 -7.15 12.74
N ALA A 592 9.64 -6.01 13.26
CA ALA A 592 10.17 -5.87 14.61
C ALA A 592 9.11 -6.21 15.67
N LEU A 593 7.86 -5.79 15.47
CA LEU A 593 6.73 -6.14 16.34
C LEU A 593 6.58 -7.67 16.50
N ASP A 594 6.44 -8.40 15.39
CA ASP A 594 6.32 -9.86 15.44
C ASP A 594 7.62 -10.57 15.85
N SER A 595 8.79 -10.09 15.43
CA SER A 595 10.05 -10.81 15.67
C SER A 595 10.64 -10.58 17.07
N ILE A 596 10.32 -9.47 17.73
CA ILE A 596 10.81 -9.12 19.07
C ILE A 596 9.75 -9.44 20.15
N PHE A 597 8.49 -9.08 19.93
CA PHE A 597 7.42 -9.28 20.93
C PHE A 597 6.62 -10.59 20.72
N GLY A 598 6.81 -11.28 19.60
CA GLY A 598 6.33 -12.63 19.33
C GLY A 598 5.45 -12.72 18.09
N ASP A 599 5.53 -13.82 17.32
CA ASP A 599 4.99 -13.92 15.94
C ASP A 599 3.46 -13.79 15.81
N ALA A 600 2.73 -13.70 16.91
CA ALA A 600 1.30 -13.41 16.93
C ALA A 600 0.98 -11.91 17.09
N THR A 601 1.97 -11.04 17.37
CA THR A 601 1.75 -9.65 17.81
C THR A 601 0.96 -8.84 16.80
N VAL A 602 1.41 -8.71 15.54
CA VAL A 602 0.76 -7.90 14.51
C VAL A 602 -0.64 -8.43 14.18
N ILE A 603 -0.83 -9.76 14.25
CA ILE A 603 -2.13 -10.41 14.06
C ILE A 603 -3.07 -10.16 15.26
N GLY A 604 -2.54 -10.11 16.48
CA GLY A 604 -3.25 -9.70 17.68
C GLY A 604 -3.66 -8.23 17.62
N THR A 605 -2.76 -7.34 17.20
CA THR A 605 -3.05 -5.92 16.98
C THR A 605 -4.20 -5.75 15.98
N LEU A 606 -4.11 -6.43 14.83
CA LEU A 606 -5.16 -6.39 13.81
C LEU A 606 -6.50 -6.94 14.32
N ARG A 607 -6.50 -8.01 15.11
CA ARG A 607 -7.70 -8.52 15.79
C ARG A 607 -8.30 -7.49 16.74
N GLU A 608 -7.49 -6.88 17.60
CA GLU A 608 -7.96 -5.88 18.56
C GLU A 608 -8.56 -4.65 17.86
N ILE A 609 -7.95 -4.21 16.75
CA ILE A 609 -8.50 -3.14 15.92
C ILE A 609 -9.81 -3.54 15.25
N LEU A 610 -9.90 -4.72 14.62
CA LEU A 610 -11.14 -5.18 13.97
C LEU A 610 -12.28 -5.38 14.99
N ASN A 611 -11.97 -5.87 16.20
CA ASN A 611 -12.95 -6.05 17.27
C ASN A 611 -13.56 -4.73 17.78
N LYS A 612 -12.82 -3.61 17.68
CA LYS A 612 -13.20 -2.30 18.24
C LYS A 612 -13.62 -1.28 17.17
N HIS A 613 -13.06 -1.35 15.97
CA HIS A 613 -13.17 -0.32 14.92
C HIS A 613 -13.73 -0.82 13.58
N ALA A 614 -14.25 -2.06 13.48
CA ALA A 614 -14.89 -2.54 12.23
C ALA A 614 -16.00 -1.60 11.73
N PHE A 615 -15.97 -1.27 10.44
CA PHE A 615 -16.85 -0.28 9.78
C PHE A 615 -16.75 1.14 10.38
N SER A 616 -15.59 1.47 10.94
CA SER A 616 -15.23 2.79 11.42
C SER A 616 -13.76 3.09 11.13
N VAL A 617 -13.14 3.92 11.96
CA VAL A 617 -11.80 4.49 11.79
C VAL A 617 -10.96 4.17 13.02
N ALA A 618 -9.67 3.88 12.82
CA ALA A 618 -8.69 3.73 13.89
C ALA A 618 -7.59 4.79 13.75
N THR A 619 -7.21 5.43 14.85
CA THR A 619 -6.06 6.35 14.88
C THR A 619 -4.77 5.60 15.12
N ILE A 620 -3.62 6.22 14.86
CA ILE A 620 -2.30 5.66 15.24
C ILE A 620 -2.22 5.36 16.76
N ALA A 621 -2.94 6.12 17.60
CA ALA A 621 -3.02 5.85 19.05
C ALA A 621 -3.84 4.60 19.39
N ASP A 622 -4.88 4.29 18.59
CA ASP A 622 -5.62 3.03 18.73
C ASP A 622 -4.76 1.84 18.30
N TRP A 623 -3.97 1.98 17.23
CA TRP A 623 -2.99 0.98 16.78
C TRP A 623 -1.87 0.76 17.82
N GLU A 624 -1.39 1.82 18.48
CA GLU A 624 -0.48 1.74 19.63
C GLU A 624 -1.13 0.94 20.79
N ALA A 625 -2.33 1.33 21.23
CA ALA A 625 -3.04 0.65 22.31
C ALA A 625 -3.33 -0.83 22.00
N ALA A 626 -3.69 -1.14 20.75
CA ALA A 626 -3.87 -2.51 20.27
C ALA A 626 -2.55 -3.31 20.25
N ALA A 627 -1.41 -2.69 19.93
CA ALA A 627 -0.11 -3.35 19.97
C ALA A 627 0.34 -3.66 21.39
N VAL A 628 0.06 -2.78 22.36
CA VAL A 628 0.29 -3.05 23.79
C VAL A 628 -0.61 -4.20 24.28
N ALA A 629 -1.90 -4.19 23.90
CA ALA A 629 -2.84 -5.26 24.27
C ALA A 629 -2.45 -6.63 23.68
N ALA A 630 -1.96 -6.66 22.44
CA ALA A 630 -1.58 -7.89 21.74
C ALA A 630 -0.25 -8.51 22.23
N SER A 631 0.69 -7.68 22.69
CA SER A 631 2.03 -8.10 23.14
C SER A 631 2.16 -8.23 24.67
N GLY A 632 1.28 -7.57 25.43
CA GLY A 632 1.47 -7.36 26.87
C GLY A 632 2.64 -6.43 27.21
N ARG A 633 3.09 -5.59 26.25
CA ARG A 633 4.32 -4.79 26.35
C ARG A 633 4.07 -3.34 25.91
N PRO A 634 4.23 -2.33 26.79
CA PRO A 634 4.09 -0.92 26.39
C PRO A 634 5.07 -0.51 25.28
N GLU A 635 6.25 -1.13 25.26
CA GLU A 635 7.34 -0.81 24.33
C GLU A 635 7.00 -1.18 22.87
N ALA A 636 6.06 -2.11 22.66
CA ALA A 636 5.52 -2.42 21.34
C ALA A 636 4.62 -1.30 20.80
N GLY A 637 3.83 -0.66 21.67
CA GLY A 637 3.04 0.52 21.33
C GLY A 637 3.92 1.71 20.95
N THR A 638 4.90 2.02 21.79
CA THR A 638 5.83 3.12 21.56
C THR A 638 6.70 2.91 20.30
N LEU A 639 7.11 1.67 20.01
CA LEU A 639 7.79 1.32 18.76
C LEU A 639 6.92 1.68 17.53
N LEU A 640 5.62 1.42 17.58
CA LEU A 640 4.69 1.76 16.50
C LEU A 640 4.56 3.29 16.36
N ALA A 641 4.26 3.99 17.47
CA ALA A 641 3.99 5.43 17.44
C ALA A 641 5.22 6.30 17.08
N GLU A 642 6.41 5.98 17.60
CA GLU A 642 7.63 6.78 17.30
C GLU A 642 8.10 6.63 15.84
N TRP A 643 7.91 5.46 15.23
CA TRP A 643 8.47 5.18 13.91
C TRP A 643 7.65 5.73 12.74
N PHE A 644 6.33 5.79 12.89
CA PHE A 644 5.46 6.45 11.91
C PHE A 644 5.44 7.98 12.04
N SER A 645 5.90 8.54 13.16
CA SER A 645 5.97 10.00 13.38
C SER A 645 7.33 10.64 13.04
N ARG A 646 8.36 9.86 12.71
CA ARG A 646 9.76 10.32 12.55
C ARG A 646 10.41 9.81 11.27
N LYS A 647 11.26 10.64 10.65
CA LYS A 647 11.82 10.41 9.29
C LYS A 647 13.22 9.80 9.23
N THR A 648 13.89 9.63 10.36
CA THR A 648 15.20 8.96 10.46
C THR A 648 15.07 7.60 11.14
N ARG A 649 16.12 6.78 11.08
CA ARG A 649 16.35 5.66 11.99
C ARG A 649 17.22 6.07 13.19
N PRO A 650 17.14 5.38 14.34
CA PRO A 650 18.16 5.43 15.37
C PRO A 650 19.40 4.61 14.98
N VAL A 651 20.57 5.17 15.28
CA VAL A 651 21.85 4.46 15.30
C VAL A 651 22.31 4.41 16.75
N LEU A 652 22.63 3.21 17.24
CA LEU A 652 23.14 2.95 18.59
C LEU A 652 24.62 2.57 18.51
N ARG A 653 25.45 3.12 19.39
CA ARG A 653 26.73 2.52 19.76
C ARG A 653 26.52 1.56 20.93
N ALA A 654 26.97 0.32 20.82
CA ALA A 654 27.03 -0.64 21.90
C ALA A 654 28.50 -0.92 22.28
N THR A 655 28.81 -0.84 23.57
CA THR A 655 30.14 -1.16 24.11
C THR A 655 30.02 -2.28 25.14
N VAL A 656 30.57 -3.44 24.79
CA VAL A 656 30.43 -4.68 25.56
C VAL A 656 31.58 -4.83 26.56
N THR A 657 31.25 -5.09 27.82
CA THR A 657 32.16 -5.59 28.85
C THR A 657 31.68 -6.97 29.33
N GLY A 658 32.47 -7.67 30.14
CA GLY A 658 32.07 -8.98 30.69
C GLY A 658 30.96 -8.96 31.74
N GLN A 659 30.49 -7.77 32.18
CA GLN A 659 29.46 -7.60 33.22
C GLN A 659 28.30 -6.68 32.81
N ALA A 660 28.49 -5.83 31.81
CA ALA A 660 27.49 -4.89 31.33
C ALA A 660 27.74 -4.44 29.88
N ILE A 661 26.71 -3.90 29.25
CA ILE A 661 26.77 -3.27 27.93
C ILE A 661 26.36 -1.81 28.10
N GLU A 662 27.24 -0.87 27.73
CA GLU A 662 26.86 0.53 27.59
C GLU A 662 26.28 0.75 26.19
N PHE A 663 25.07 1.28 26.13
CA PHE A 663 24.44 1.76 24.91
C PHE A 663 24.49 3.28 24.86
N GLU A 664 24.80 3.86 23.70
CA GLU A 664 24.71 5.29 23.45
C GLU A 664 23.99 5.56 22.12
N GLN A 665 22.92 6.34 22.16
CA GLN A 665 22.22 6.76 20.94
C GLN A 665 23.05 7.83 20.22
N LEU A 666 23.42 7.60 18.96
CA LEU A 666 24.27 8.50 18.16
C LEU A 666 23.47 9.51 17.32
N THR A 667 22.18 9.28 17.10
CA THR A 667 21.30 10.18 16.33
C THR A 667 20.76 11.32 17.20
N SER A 668 20.36 12.44 16.61
CA SER A 668 19.98 13.65 17.36
C SER A 668 18.74 13.47 18.25
N SER A 669 17.72 12.79 17.75
CA SER A 669 16.53 12.42 18.54
C SER A 669 16.82 11.26 19.49
N LEU A 670 16.14 11.24 20.63
CA LEU A 670 16.00 10.04 21.46
C LEU A 670 14.91 9.13 20.90
N TRP A 671 15.15 7.83 21.00
CA TRP A 671 14.25 6.77 20.53
C TRP A 671 14.09 5.70 21.60
N THR A 672 12.93 5.05 21.58
CA THR A 672 12.66 3.76 22.23
C THR A 672 13.04 2.66 21.25
N VAL A 673 14.19 2.02 21.49
CA VAL A 673 14.75 0.98 20.63
C VAL A 673 14.71 -0.38 21.34
N PRO A 674 13.70 -1.22 21.07
CA PRO A 674 13.74 -2.63 21.45
C PRO A 674 14.68 -3.41 20.52
N LEU A 675 15.52 -4.26 21.11
CA LEU A 675 16.41 -5.19 20.41
C LEU A 675 16.77 -6.38 21.30
N GLU A 676 17.35 -7.42 20.71
CA GLU A 676 17.86 -8.59 21.45
C GLU A 676 19.36 -8.48 21.69
N VAL A 677 19.83 -8.98 22.83
CA VAL A 677 21.24 -9.18 23.17
C VAL A 677 21.43 -10.68 23.39
N ALA A 678 22.35 -11.31 22.66
CA ALA A 678 22.62 -12.75 22.79
C ALA A 678 24.09 -13.06 23.10
N SER A 679 24.31 -14.13 23.87
CA SER A 679 25.60 -14.75 24.15
C SER A 679 25.45 -16.26 24.34
N SER A 680 26.51 -16.97 24.75
CA SER A 680 26.42 -18.39 25.11
C SER A 680 25.48 -18.68 26.30
N SER A 681 25.20 -17.69 27.16
CA SER A 681 24.28 -17.82 28.29
C SER A 681 22.79 -17.64 27.93
N GLY A 682 22.49 -17.23 26.69
CA GLY A 682 21.12 -17.04 26.18
C GLY A 682 20.89 -15.69 25.52
N THR A 683 19.61 -15.36 25.32
CA THR A 683 19.16 -14.09 24.70
C THR A 683 18.28 -13.30 25.67
N GLN A 684 18.54 -12.00 25.80
CA GLN A 684 17.79 -11.04 26.61
C GLN A 684 17.22 -9.93 25.74
N LEU A 685 15.96 -9.55 25.99
CA LEU A 685 15.37 -8.32 25.44
C LEU A 685 15.98 -7.11 26.16
N ALA A 686 16.52 -6.17 25.39
CA ALA A 686 16.92 -4.86 25.89
C ALA A 686 16.09 -3.78 25.18
N VAL A 687 15.63 -2.79 25.95
CA VAL A 687 14.93 -1.61 25.42
C VAL A 687 15.72 -0.39 25.81
N ILE A 688 16.27 0.31 24.82
CA ILE A 688 17.09 1.50 25.00
C ILE A 688 16.20 2.72 24.82
N THR A 689 16.17 3.61 25.82
CA THR A 689 15.32 4.82 25.84
C THR A 689 16.12 6.07 26.18
N GLU A 690 17.13 5.94 27.06
CA GLU A 690 18.00 7.04 27.45
C GLU A 690 19.08 7.35 26.40
N ARG A 691 19.73 8.52 26.50
CA ARG A 691 20.86 8.90 25.62
C ARG A 691 22.02 7.93 25.77
N LYS A 692 22.37 7.61 27.01
CA LYS A 692 23.35 6.60 27.42
C LYS A 692 22.65 5.71 28.44
N GLN A 693 22.71 4.39 28.26
CA GLN A 693 22.01 3.44 29.12
C GLN A 693 22.91 2.21 29.35
N VAL A 694 23.15 1.84 30.60
CA VAL A 694 23.97 0.66 30.94
C VAL A 694 23.06 -0.50 31.28
N LEU A 695 23.14 -1.58 30.50
CA LEU A 695 22.42 -2.83 30.73
C LEU A 695 23.34 -3.84 31.43
N PRO A 696 23.02 -4.31 32.65
CA PRO A 696 23.74 -5.43 33.27
C PRO A 696 23.59 -6.69 32.41
N PHE A 697 24.71 -7.30 32.03
CA PHE A 697 24.74 -8.49 31.18
C PHE A 697 26.06 -9.25 31.40
N GLN A 698 26.00 -10.44 31.99
CA GLN A 698 27.19 -11.22 32.33
C GLN A 698 27.50 -12.26 31.24
N SER A 699 28.67 -12.14 30.62
CA SER A 699 29.18 -13.09 29.63
C SER A 699 30.71 -13.13 29.66
N LEU A 700 31.26 -14.34 29.54
CA LEU A 700 32.69 -14.59 29.31
C LEU A 700 32.98 -14.95 27.84
N ASP A 701 31.95 -15.25 27.06
CA ASP A 701 32.00 -15.50 25.61
C ASP A 701 31.52 -14.27 24.81
N TYR A 702 31.51 -14.40 23.48
CA TYR A 702 30.99 -13.39 22.56
C TYR A 702 29.57 -12.94 22.93
N VAL A 703 29.37 -11.62 22.89
CA VAL A 703 28.05 -10.99 22.97
C VAL A 703 27.76 -10.30 21.64
N VAL A 704 26.56 -10.52 21.09
CA VAL A 704 26.08 -9.88 19.86
C VAL A 704 24.78 -9.16 20.17
N VAL A 705 24.75 -7.86 19.88
CA VAL A 705 23.57 -7.00 19.97
C VAL A 705 22.85 -7.00 18.62
N ASP A 706 21.53 -7.11 18.66
CA ASP A 706 20.63 -7.45 17.57
C ASP A 706 21.14 -8.59 16.66
N PRO A 707 21.35 -9.80 17.22
CA PRO A 707 22.01 -10.91 16.54
C PRO A 707 21.35 -11.37 15.24
N GLN A 708 20.08 -11.03 15.02
CA GLN A 708 19.31 -11.41 13.84
C GLN A 708 18.84 -10.19 13.01
N ARG A 709 19.24 -8.96 13.38
CA ARG A 709 18.80 -7.69 12.76
C ARG A 709 17.27 -7.57 12.72
N LYS A 710 16.64 -7.85 13.86
CA LYS A 710 15.20 -7.72 14.09
C LYS A 710 14.77 -6.25 14.24
N SER A 711 15.65 -5.43 14.79
CA SER A 711 15.40 -4.01 15.02
C SER A 711 15.60 -3.21 13.72
N PRO A 712 14.72 -2.25 13.41
CA PRO A 712 14.91 -1.33 12.28
C PRO A 712 15.99 -0.28 12.58
N ALA A 713 16.49 -0.24 13.82
CA ALA A 713 17.69 0.48 14.24
C ALA A 713 18.97 -0.13 13.69
N PHE A 714 20.04 0.66 13.66
CA PHE A 714 21.39 0.21 13.30
C PHE A 714 22.28 0.18 14.54
N VAL A 715 23.02 -0.92 14.75
CA VAL A 715 23.94 -1.06 15.88
C VAL A 715 25.38 -1.02 15.38
N VAL A 716 26.13 -0.03 15.85
CA VAL A 716 27.59 0.07 15.72
C VAL A 716 28.26 -0.21 17.06
N TYR A 717 29.56 -0.48 17.05
CA TYR A 717 30.30 -0.89 18.23
C TYR A 717 31.62 -0.12 18.41
N ASP A 718 32.24 -0.27 19.57
CA ASP A 718 33.64 0.10 19.79
C ASP A 718 34.62 -0.87 19.10
N ALA A 719 35.91 -0.50 19.10
CA ALA A 719 36.96 -1.25 18.41
C ALA A 719 37.22 -2.64 19.02
N ASP A 720 37.20 -2.77 20.35
CA ASP A 720 37.45 -4.04 21.05
C ASP A 720 36.27 -5.01 20.86
N THR A 721 35.03 -4.50 20.83
CA THR A 721 33.87 -5.33 20.51
C THR A 721 33.86 -5.75 19.04
N TYR A 722 34.24 -4.88 18.10
CA TYR A 722 34.39 -5.29 16.70
C TYR A 722 35.48 -6.34 16.48
N GLU A 723 36.61 -6.25 17.18
CA GLU A 723 37.66 -7.28 17.16
C GLU A 723 37.12 -8.64 17.67
N ARG A 724 36.35 -8.65 18.77
CA ARG A 724 35.62 -9.84 19.22
C ARG A 724 34.62 -10.37 18.18
N LEU A 725 33.88 -9.50 17.49
CA LEU A 725 32.91 -9.89 16.45
C LEU A 725 33.59 -10.49 15.20
N MET A 726 34.80 -10.06 14.85
CA MET A 726 35.59 -10.70 13.78
C MET A 726 35.92 -12.16 14.12
N HIS A 727 36.27 -12.46 15.37
CA HIS A 727 36.49 -13.83 15.83
C HIS A 727 35.18 -14.63 15.90
N CYS A 728 34.08 -14.02 16.37
CA CYS A 728 32.74 -14.60 16.37
C CYS A 728 32.30 -15.05 14.97
N PHE A 729 32.56 -14.23 13.94
CA PHE A 729 32.18 -14.52 12.54
C PHE A 729 32.77 -15.85 12.02
N ASP A 730 34.01 -16.19 12.41
CA ASP A 730 34.66 -17.44 12.01
C ASP A 730 34.42 -18.59 13.02
N ASP A 731 34.20 -18.28 14.31
CA ASP A 731 33.86 -19.27 15.37
C ASP A 731 32.35 -19.58 15.41
N LYS A 732 31.89 -20.33 14.41
CA LYS A 732 30.51 -20.85 14.33
C LYS A 732 30.13 -21.85 15.43
N GLY A 733 31.06 -22.23 16.31
CA GLY A 733 30.80 -23.14 17.43
C GLY A 733 30.35 -22.43 18.70
N ARG A 734 30.86 -21.22 18.95
CA ARG A 734 30.54 -20.42 20.16
C ARG A 734 29.86 -19.08 19.88
N CYS A 735 29.89 -18.60 18.64
CA CYS A 735 29.22 -17.34 18.30
C CYS A 735 27.69 -17.49 18.39
N PRO A 736 26.97 -16.62 19.14
CA PRO A 736 25.52 -16.74 19.33
C PRO A 736 24.69 -16.37 18.09
N SER A 737 25.32 -15.99 16.99
CA SER A 737 24.67 -15.74 15.71
C SER A 737 25.52 -16.17 14.52
N THR A 738 24.88 -16.79 13.54
CA THR A 738 25.46 -17.06 12.22
C THR A 738 25.41 -15.84 11.28
N GLU A 739 24.83 -14.72 11.72
CA GLU A 739 24.58 -13.50 10.92
C GLU A 739 25.42 -12.28 11.32
N VAL A 740 26.49 -12.46 12.10
CA VAL A 740 27.44 -11.38 12.45
C VAL A 740 27.99 -10.66 11.21
N GLY A 741 28.07 -11.33 10.05
CA GLY A 741 28.42 -10.70 8.78
C GLY A 741 27.50 -9.53 8.40
N GLY A 742 26.21 -9.62 8.72
CA GLY A 742 25.24 -8.55 8.50
C GLY A 742 25.38 -7.39 9.49
N VAL A 743 25.71 -7.68 10.75
CA VAL A 743 26.06 -6.67 11.77
C VAL A 743 27.32 -5.89 11.36
N LEU A 744 28.25 -6.55 10.66
CA LEU A 744 29.42 -5.92 10.04
C LEU A 744 29.08 -5.15 8.74
N THR A 745 28.01 -5.50 8.03
CA THR A 745 27.50 -4.70 6.89
C THR A 745 26.85 -3.40 7.36
N ASP A 746 26.08 -3.43 8.45
CA ASP A 746 25.40 -2.26 9.02
C ASP A 746 26.39 -1.14 9.41
N LEU A 747 27.62 -1.49 9.84
CA LEU A 747 28.73 -0.56 10.05
C LEU A 747 29.07 0.27 8.80
N GLY A 748 28.97 -0.32 7.61
CA GLY A 748 29.20 0.39 6.35
C GLY A 748 28.17 1.50 6.10
N ALA A 749 26.89 1.24 6.40
CA ALA A 749 25.82 2.22 6.24
C ALA A 749 25.96 3.39 7.24
N ALA A 750 26.35 3.10 8.48
CA ALA A 750 26.61 4.11 9.52
C ALA A 750 27.90 4.92 9.27
N LEU A 751 28.94 4.29 8.70
CA LEU A 751 30.16 4.97 8.25
C LEU A 751 29.83 6.02 7.18
N LEU A 752 29.06 5.65 6.15
CA LEU A 752 28.72 6.55 5.04
C LEU A 752 27.93 7.79 5.47
N ALA A 753 27.08 7.67 6.49
CA ALA A 753 26.34 8.80 7.08
C ALA A 753 27.14 9.62 8.10
N ASN A 754 28.43 9.29 8.32
CA ASN A 754 29.31 9.94 9.30
C ASN A 754 28.78 9.90 10.76
N HIS A 755 28.10 8.80 11.15
CA HIS A 755 27.69 8.59 12.54
C HIS A 755 28.83 8.09 13.44
N LEU A 756 29.93 7.59 12.86
CA LEU A 756 31.10 7.14 13.60
C LEU A 756 32.00 8.33 14.00
N PRO A 757 32.31 8.53 15.29
CA PRO A 757 33.28 9.54 15.70
C PRO A 757 34.69 9.17 15.24
N ALA A 758 35.61 10.15 15.22
CA ALA A 758 37.01 9.86 15.00
C ALA A 758 37.55 8.89 16.07
N PRO A 759 38.27 7.81 15.71
CA PRO A 759 38.82 6.84 16.64
C PRO A 759 39.98 7.44 17.44
N GLU A 760 40.17 6.95 18.66
CA GLU A 760 41.37 7.28 19.43
C GLU A 760 42.63 6.70 18.77
N PRO A 761 43.82 7.35 18.90
CA PRO A 761 45.05 6.89 18.26
C PRO A 761 45.45 5.44 18.58
N ARG A 762 45.09 4.94 19.77
CA ARG A 762 45.33 3.55 20.20
C ARG A 762 44.49 2.51 19.45
N ASP A 763 43.35 2.89 18.89
CA ASP A 763 42.40 1.96 18.24
C ASP A 763 42.49 1.99 16.71
N VAL A 764 43.23 2.95 16.13
CA VAL A 764 43.53 3.01 14.68
C VAL A 764 43.98 1.65 14.11
N PRO A 765 44.85 0.84 14.78
CA PRO A 765 45.23 -0.48 14.26
C PRO A 765 44.05 -1.46 14.20
N LYS A 766 43.20 -1.51 15.23
CA LYS A 766 42.01 -2.38 15.31
C LYS A 766 41.02 -2.05 14.20
N TRP A 767 40.72 -0.77 14.00
CA TRP A 767 39.85 -0.31 12.92
C TRP A 767 40.42 -0.61 11.52
N LYS A 768 41.73 -0.48 11.31
CA LYS A 768 42.37 -0.90 10.04
C LYS A 768 42.32 -2.41 9.83
N ALA A 769 42.44 -3.22 10.89
CA ALA A 769 42.27 -4.67 10.83
C ALA A 769 40.82 -5.06 10.48
N LEU A 770 39.83 -4.44 11.13
CA LEU A 770 38.40 -4.61 10.87
C LEU A 770 38.03 -4.27 9.42
N PHE A 771 38.45 -3.10 8.94
CA PHE A 771 38.19 -2.67 7.57
C PHE A 771 38.86 -3.61 6.55
N THR A 772 40.08 -4.07 6.83
CA THR A 772 40.77 -5.10 6.02
C THR A 772 40.01 -6.44 6.02
N PHE A 773 39.46 -6.86 7.17
CA PHE A 773 38.63 -8.06 7.29
C PHE A 773 37.33 -7.95 6.49
N MET A 774 36.60 -6.84 6.63
CA MET A 774 35.37 -6.56 5.89
C MET A 774 35.60 -6.56 4.36
N THR A 775 36.69 -5.97 3.88
CA THR A 775 37.07 -6.04 2.45
C THR A 775 37.39 -7.47 2.02
N ARG A 776 38.20 -8.22 2.79
CA ARG A 776 38.56 -9.62 2.47
C ARG A 776 37.37 -10.57 2.46
N LYS A 777 36.45 -10.42 3.41
CA LYS A 777 35.22 -11.23 3.55
C LYS A 777 34.06 -10.72 2.67
N LYS A 778 34.23 -9.60 1.95
CA LYS A 778 33.24 -8.95 1.08
C LYS A 778 31.94 -8.54 1.81
N LEU A 779 32.07 -8.02 3.03
CA LEU A 779 30.93 -7.62 3.89
C LEU A 779 30.41 -6.20 3.60
N VAL A 780 31.07 -5.47 2.69
CA VAL A 780 30.67 -4.14 2.19
C VAL A 780 30.76 -4.09 0.67
N SER A 781 29.92 -3.26 0.06
CA SER A 781 29.83 -3.04 -1.39
C SER A 781 29.63 -1.55 -1.70
N GLY A 782 29.70 -1.17 -2.99
CA GLY A 782 29.47 0.21 -3.45
C GLY A 782 30.33 1.25 -2.71
N ASP A 783 29.72 2.40 -2.37
CA ASP A 783 30.38 3.49 -1.65
C ASP A 783 31.07 3.03 -0.36
N ALA A 784 30.45 2.12 0.40
CA ALA A 784 30.99 1.63 1.66
C ALA A 784 32.31 0.86 1.42
N ALA A 785 32.38 0.05 0.37
CA ALA A 785 33.62 -0.62 -0.01
C ALA A 785 34.72 0.38 -0.41
N CYS A 786 34.38 1.41 -1.20
CA CYS A 786 35.32 2.48 -1.56
C CYS A 786 35.86 3.21 -0.33
N CYS A 787 35.00 3.59 0.62
CA CYS A 787 35.42 4.33 1.81
C CYS A 787 36.20 3.47 2.82
N VAL A 788 35.87 2.18 2.95
CA VAL A 788 36.63 1.20 3.74
C VAL A 788 38.02 0.96 3.14
N GLN A 789 38.13 0.80 1.81
CA GLN A 789 39.43 0.64 1.12
C GLN A 789 40.32 1.89 1.23
N HIS A 790 39.73 3.09 1.09
CA HIS A 790 40.43 4.35 1.24
C HIS A 790 41.04 4.52 2.63
N ALA A 791 40.28 4.21 3.68
CA ALA A 791 40.72 4.31 5.08
C ALA A 791 41.89 3.38 5.45
N ILE A 792 42.07 2.27 4.71
CA ILE A 792 43.22 1.35 4.86
C ILE A 792 44.33 1.58 3.81
N ARG A 793 44.26 2.68 3.04
CA ARG A 793 45.20 3.06 1.96
C ARG A 793 45.45 1.95 0.92
N GLN A 794 44.49 1.05 0.69
CA GLN A 794 44.58 0.11 -0.44
C GLN A 794 44.27 0.83 -1.75
N MET A 795 44.86 0.38 -2.87
CA MET A 795 44.50 0.87 -4.20
C MET A 795 43.03 0.52 -4.48
N SER A 796 42.18 1.53 -4.43
CA SER A 796 40.77 1.43 -4.82
C SER A 796 40.64 1.28 -6.34
N ASP A 797 39.55 0.65 -6.79
CA ASP A 797 39.17 0.66 -8.21
C ASP A 797 39.04 2.11 -8.72
N ALA A 798 39.35 2.35 -10.01
CA ALA A 798 39.19 3.65 -10.65
C ALA A 798 37.76 4.20 -10.52
N GLN A 799 36.76 3.31 -10.40
CA GLN A 799 35.36 3.66 -10.14
C GLN A 799 35.15 4.40 -8.81
N CYS A 800 35.99 4.14 -7.78
CA CYS A 800 35.87 4.78 -6.47
C CYS A 800 36.33 6.25 -6.43
N THR A 801 37.01 6.75 -7.47
CA THR A 801 37.67 8.07 -7.46
C THR A 801 36.74 9.22 -7.05
N TRP A 802 35.50 9.23 -7.57
CA TRP A 802 34.50 10.24 -7.23
C TRP A 802 33.99 10.10 -5.80
N VAL A 803 33.62 8.88 -5.39
CA VAL A 803 33.14 8.60 -4.02
C VAL A 803 34.19 8.97 -2.97
N ILE A 804 35.48 8.76 -3.27
CA ILE A 804 36.57 9.11 -2.36
C ILE A 804 36.59 10.62 -2.08
N ASN A 805 36.51 11.44 -3.12
CA ASN A 805 36.53 12.89 -3.00
C ASN A 805 35.23 13.45 -2.39
N ASP A 806 34.07 13.00 -2.88
CA ASP A 806 32.75 13.56 -2.55
C ASP A 806 32.16 12.99 -1.24
N THR A 807 32.69 11.87 -0.74
CA THR A 807 32.28 11.23 0.53
C THR A 807 33.48 10.85 1.39
N CYS A 808 34.35 9.94 0.95
CA CYS A 808 35.21 9.21 1.87
C CYS A 808 36.26 10.06 2.59
N MET A 809 36.69 11.17 1.99
CA MET A 809 37.57 12.17 2.63
C MET A 809 36.83 13.11 3.60
N LEU A 810 35.51 13.19 3.52
CA LEU A 810 34.67 14.00 4.40
C LEU A 810 34.27 13.27 5.69
N LEU A 811 34.44 11.95 5.76
CA LEU A 811 34.11 11.15 6.94
C LEU A 811 35.20 11.31 8.03
N ASP A 812 34.81 11.64 9.26
CA ASP A 812 35.73 11.92 10.37
C ASP A 812 36.53 10.67 10.79
N MET A 813 35.86 9.52 10.78
CA MET A 813 36.47 8.19 10.90
C MET A 813 37.65 8.02 9.91
N ASN A 814 37.43 8.35 8.64
CA ASN A 814 38.43 8.16 7.59
C ASN A 814 39.56 9.18 7.67
N LYS A 815 39.28 10.45 7.97
CA LYS A 815 40.32 11.50 8.15
C LYS A 815 41.37 11.02 9.15
N ALA A 816 40.93 10.52 10.31
CA ALA A 816 41.80 10.02 11.37
C ALA A 816 42.58 8.75 10.94
N LEU A 817 41.90 7.76 10.35
CA LEU A 817 42.57 6.52 9.90
C LEU A 817 43.60 6.80 8.80
N VAL A 818 43.32 7.72 7.89
CA VAL A 818 44.25 8.12 6.82
C VAL A 818 45.37 9.01 7.34
N SER A 819 45.16 9.87 8.34
CA SER A 819 46.21 10.72 8.92
C SER A 819 47.18 9.98 9.84
N ALA A 820 46.74 8.87 10.44
CA ALA A 820 47.55 8.05 11.34
C ALA A 820 48.30 6.93 10.59
N ALA A 821 49.02 7.29 9.51
CA ALA A 821 49.93 6.46 8.70
C ALA A 821 50.77 7.33 7.76
#